data_AF-A0A6P2BN96-F1
#
_entry.id   AF-A0A6P2BN96-F1
#
_cell.length_a   1.000
_cell.length_b   1.000
_cell.length_c   1.000
_cell.angle_alpha   90.00
_cell.angle_beta   90.00
_cell.angle_gamma   90.00
#
_symmetry.space_group_name_H-M   'P 1'
#
loop_
_entity.id
_entity.type
_entity.pdbx_description
1 polymer ?
#
loop_
_entity_poly.entity_id
_entity_poly.type
_entity_poly.pdbx_seq_one_letter_code
_entity_poly.pdbx_strand_id
1 'polypeptide(L)'
;MRVVNGLTGMRRGLLPAIGGAVVALAGVLVLPAVTAAAAACPAVDAGTGAVSPAPAPGVNWSGCDLTGANLTGANLTGANLSGANLYQAVINSANFTGATLTGLRSGVVTFQSAPTLPANWTWIVGGYLAGPGADLAGAQLQSAFDLKGIDLAGADLTGANFTDATVPNVDFTGANLDNATLTSATLTSDTLTSATLVGANFNGALVEDSNLAGANLSASTGGGFSGDDLTNANLTGANLSYGGLTGSNLTGARLVNADLTRATLTGDKVAGTALAGATLSYLAASGLTGTPASLPAGWSAASGFLLGPAANLAGLDMTGANLAGANLTGASLAGATLTGANLAGTILAGADLGNVASGSLAGKPASLPAHWSAVSGFLFGPTADLYRANLAGVNFGSADLHQASMGDARLKGANLGTADMALADMTGVTSGAVVPGQALLPGGTAVVNGFIVGPGADLEGANLAGFRLRESLVNTDLAGADLENTDFSSNSLPGTVLSNADLTGANFTDSTLTAANLGGANLSGATLYGVVSGRITGTPAKLPAPWQLLNGYLVGPRANLAQADLSTATFVNADLVDANIDRTGLPQTGMQNTICPDGTNSDNDGGTCDVNWDTSHGTPPVAHPAVAGRLGAGGWYTSPVTVTWNWTVSAGLINTADCTSSTTSTSEGRLDLGASCANWLGPIGTAVQPLLIDTTAPQVTVKGIANGKVYPLGSAPVPACATTDSLSGVASAAKLTVTGTSTHGTGSFTATCAGATNKAGLAAKPVTVPYSVGYRFGGMSSPKPGSTLPKSTRTITVHFALAGATGKAIAASWAAALAKAGQVRVAFAGPGVSRVTAGCSWKTAGYFLCSVKVPAGIKTGKSHPYAITALERLGAAFVPVPVTGKTANPATIHFG
;
A
#
# COMPACT_ATOMS: atom_id res chain seq x y z
N MET A 1 37.88 59.17 -4.41
CA MET A 1 38.21 58.52 -5.70
C MET A 1 38.66 57.08 -5.43
N ARG A 2 38.96 56.25 -6.45
CA ARG A 2 39.58 54.90 -6.30
C ARG A 2 40.96 55.04 -5.59
N VAL A 3 41.60 54.07 -4.92
CA VAL A 3 41.90 52.63 -5.14
C VAL A 3 42.27 51.99 -3.76
N VAL A 4 42.25 50.69 -3.39
CA VAL A 4 41.43 49.44 -3.57
C VAL A 4 41.97 48.39 -2.55
N ASN A 5 41.13 47.46 -2.05
CA ASN A 5 41.43 46.30 -1.16
C ASN A 5 41.95 46.59 0.27
N GLY A 6 41.73 45.71 1.29
CA GLY A 6 40.88 44.52 1.34
C GLY A 6 41.01 43.68 2.64
N LEU A 7 40.10 42.71 2.82
CA LEU A 7 40.13 41.52 3.70
C LEU A 7 40.10 41.64 5.26
N THR A 8 38.89 41.42 5.80
CA THR A 8 38.51 40.46 6.88
C THR A 8 39.37 40.24 8.14
N GLY A 9 38.74 40.39 9.32
CA GLY A 9 39.19 39.84 10.61
C GLY A 9 38.01 39.61 11.60
N MET A 10 38.12 38.62 12.50
CA MET A 10 37.04 38.18 13.42
C MET A 10 37.17 38.74 14.84
N ARG A 11 36.05 38.86 15.57
CA ARG A 11 35.98 38.73 17.05
C ARG A 11 34.66 38.10 17.52
N ARG A 12 34.71 37.24 18.54
CA ARG A 12 33.55 36.85 19.38
C ARG A 12 33.40 37.87 20.54
N GLY A 13 32.18 37.99 21.08
CA GLY A 13 31.85 38.83 22.24
C GLY A 13 31.91 38.07 23.59
N LEU A 14 31.81 38.81 24.69
CA LEU A 14 32.01 38.37 26.07
C LEU A 14 30.73 37.86 26.78
N LEU A 15 30.93 36.93 27.73
CA LEU A 15 30.44 36.82 29.14
C LEU A 15 29.02 37.33 29.54
N PRO A 16 28.33 36.64 30.48
CA PRO A 16 28.56 36.85 31.92
C PRO A 16 28.45 35.58 32.82
N ALA A 17 28.56 35.63 34.16
CA ALA A 17 29.64 36.17 35.04
C ALA A 17 29.26 36.07 36.55
N ILE A 18 29.87 35.14 37.30
CA ILE A 18 29.91 35.01 38.79
C ILE A 18 31.21 34.23 39.13
N GLY A 19 31.95 34.41 40.23
CA GLY A 19 31.91 35.42 41.31
C GLY A 19 32.60 34.91 42.60
N GLY A 20 33.51 35.70 43.20
CA GLY A 20 34.37 35.33 44.36
C GLY A 20 35.75 34.83 43.91
N ALA A 21 36.89 35.50 44.15
CA ALA A 21 37.59 35.83 45.43
C ALA A 21 38.42 34.64 45.98
N VAL A 22 39.71 34.75 46.36
CA VAL A 22 40.64 35.91 46.43
C VAL A 22 42.12 35.42 46.46
N VAL A 23 43.12 36.32 46.28
CA VAL A 23 44.60 36.10 46.15
C VAL A 23 45.09 35.17 45.01
N ALA A 24 46.30 35.31 44.44
CA ALA A 24 47.41 36.28 44.61
C ALA A 24 48.07 36.64 43.25
N LEU A 25 48.83 37.74 43.19
CA LEU A 25 49.67 38.07 42.02
C LEU A 25 51.03 37.34 42.08
N ALA A 26 51.40 36.69 40.99
CA ALA A 26 52.78 36.49 40.57
C ALA A 26 52.86 36.77 39.06
N GLY A 27 53.76 37.65 38.63
CA GLY A 27 53.83 38.10 37.24
C GLY A 27 54.52 37.08 36.34
N VAL A 28 53.92 36.76 35.19
CA VAL A 28 54.54 35.97 34.12
C VAL A 28 54.56 36.78 32.82
N LEU A 29 55.68 36.68 32.12
CA LEU A 29 55.99 37.40 30.89
C LEU A 29 54.96 37.10 29.78
N VAL A 30 54.38 38.14 29.16
CA VAL A 30 53.54 37.96 27.97
C VAL A 30 54.42 37.69 26.76
N LEU A 31 54.64 36.40 26.48
CA LEU A 31 55.11 35.96 25.16
C LEU A 31 53.96 36.12 24.14
N PRO A 32 54.27 36.46 22.87
CA PRO A 32 53.24 36.67 21.85
C PRO A 32 52.51 35.37 21.51
N ALA A 33 51.22 35.48 21.19
CA ALA A 33 50.42 34.34 20.76
C ALA A 33 51.00 33.70 19.49
N VAL A 34 51.41 32.44 19.59
CA VAL A 34 51.82 31.65 18.42
C VAL A 34 50.61 31.54 17.49
N THR A 35 50.76 32.01 16.26
CA THR A 35 49.75 31.81 15.21
C THR A 35 49.58 30.32 14.97
N ALA A 36 48.36 29.81 15.13
CA ALA A 36 48.05 28.43 14.81
C ALA A 36 48.32 28.16 13.32
N ALA A 37 49.46 27.55 13.03
CA ALA A 37 49.73 26.99 11.73
C ALA A 37 48.70 25.88 11.42
N ALA A 38 48.44 25.64 10.13
CA ALA A 38 47.81 24.39 9.75
C ALA A 38 48.67 23.23 10.29
N ALA A 39 48.03 22.20 10.86
CA ALA A 39 48.74 21.05 11.41
C ALA A 39 49.58 20.39 10.30
N ALA A 40 50.90 20.53 10.39
CA ALA A 40 51.81 19.82 9.52
C ALA A 40 51.86 18.37 10.00
N CYS A 41 51.00 17.53 9.42
CA CYS A 41 51.02 16.10 9.68
C CYS A 41 52.41 15.54 9.37
N PRO A 42 52.98 14.71 10.27
CA PRO A 42 54.29 14.13 10.03
C PRO A 42 54.19 13.10 8.90
N ALA A 43 55.27 12.92 8.15
CA ALA A 43 55.41 11.79 7.26
C ALA A 43 55.68 10.52 8.08
N VAL A 44 55.02 9.43 7.73
CA VAL A 44 55.35 8.08 8.21
C VAL A 44 56.09 7.36 7.08
N ASP A 45 57.29 6.86 7.37
CA ASP A 45 58.04 6.03 6.43
C ASP A 45 57.41 4.64 6.31
N ALA A 46 57.02 4.25 5.08
CA ALA A 46 56.27 3.03 4.83
C ALA A 46 57.07 1.71 4.99
N GLY A 47 58.40 1.78 5.15
CA GLY A 47 59.26 0.60 5.37
C GLY A 47 59.68 0.39 6.82
N THR A 48 59.69 1.46 7.63
CA THR A 48 60.24 1.47 9.01
C THR A 48 59.26 1.99 10.07
N GLY A 49 58.14 2.59 9.64
CA GLY A 49 57.20 3.31 10.50
C GLY A 49 57.75 4.64 11.06
N ALA A 50 58.95 5.07 10.66
CA ALA A 50 59.60 6.25 11.24
C ALA A 50 58.79 7.53 10.99
N VAL A 51 58.53 8.29 12.07
CA VAL A 51 57.70 9.51 12.05
C VAL A 51 58.59 10.76 11.96
N SER A 52 58.36 11.61 10.97
CA SER A 52 59.15 12.82 10.71
C SER A 52 58.27 14.07 10.47
N PRO A 53 58.41 15.16 11.26
CA PRO A 53 59.34 15.35 12.36
C PRO A 53 59.06 14.41 13.54
N ALA A 54 60.09 14.18 14.37
CA ALA A 54 60.03 13.23 15.47
C ALA A 54 58.94 13.58 16.51
N PRO A 55 58.34 12.58 17.18
CA PRO A 55 57.33 12.79 18.23
C PRO A 55 57.84 13.69 19.37
N ALA A 56 57.01 14.63 19.82
CA ALA A 56 57.35 15.56 20.89
C ALA A 56 56.12 15.98 21.73
N PRO A 57 56.30 16.50 22.96
CA PRO A 57 55.21 17.04 23.76
C PRO A 57 54.45 18.17 23.07
N GLY A 58 53.14 18.23 23.26
CA GLY A 58 52.28 19.33 22.78
C GLY A 58 52.12 19.43 21.25
N VAL A 59 52.55 18.43 20.48
CA VAL A 59 52.36 18.43 19.02
C VAL A 59 50.87 18.42 18.64
N ASN A 60 50.53 19.10 17.54
CA ASN A 60 49.19 19.11 16.99
C ASN A 60 49.14 18.26 15.71
N TRP A 61 48.63 17.03 15.83
CA TRP A 61 48.47 16.04 14.76
C TRP A 61 46.99 15.70 14.53
N SER A 62 46.08 16.63 14.82
CA SER A 62 44.64 16.44 14.62
C SER A 62 44.29 16.18 13.15
N GLY A 63 43.57 15.09 12.87
CA GLY A 63 43.19 14.69 11.52
C GLY A 63 44.32 14.06 10.69
N CYS A 64 45.46 13.73 11.29
CA CYS A 64 46.61 13.18 10.57
C CYS A 64 46.54 11.65 10.44
N ASP A 65 46.93 11.14 9.27
CA ASP A 65 47.14 9.71 9.08
C ASP A 65 48.50 9.30 9.64
N LEU A 66 48.49 8.35 10.56
CA LEU A 66 49.64 7.77 11.24
C LEU A 66 49.63 6.23 11.11
N THR A 67 49.01 5.71 10.04
CA THR A 67 48.94 4.27 9.75
C THR A 67 50.34 3.65 9.74
N GLY A 68 50.55 2.58 10.50
CA GLY A 68 51.84 1.90 10.62
C GLY A 68 52.93 2.69 11.35
N ALA A 69 52.62 3.83 11.98
CA ALA A 69 53.61 4.65 12.67
C ALA A 69 54.28 3.91 13.84
N ASN A 70 55.61 3.99 13.92
CA ASN A 70 56.39 3.50 15.03
C ASN A 70 56.61 4.62 16.05
N LEU A 71 55.78 4.59 17.10
CA LEU A 71 55.79 5.51 18.23
C LEU A 71 56.45 4.89 19.48
N THR A 72 57.32 3.89 19.30
CA THR A 72 58.05 3.25 20.40
C THR A 72 58.83 4.29 21.24
N GLY A 73 58.49 4.41 22.52
CA GLY A 73 59.07 5.37 23.46
C GLY A 73 58.70 6.84 23.21
N ALA A 74 57.73 7.13 22.33
CA ALA A 74 57.34 8.49 21.96
C ALA A 74 56.75 9.26 23.16
N ASN A 75 57.27 10.46 23.42
CA ASN A 75 56.68 11.38 24.38
C ASN A 75 55.70 12.32 23.69
N LEU A 76 54.40 12.00 23.80
CA LEU A 76 53.26 12.74 23.24
C LEU A 76 52.43 13.39 24.35
N THR A 77 53.07 13.76 25.46
CA THR A 77 52.42 14.45 26.59
C THR A 77 51.76 15.76 26.13
N GLY A 78 50.47 15.92 26.44
CA GLY A 78 49.68 17.09 26.02
C GLY A 78 49.46 17.23 24.51
N ALA A 79 49.77 16.22 23.69
CA ALA A 79 49.58 16.28 22.24
C ALA A 79 48.09 16.24 21.84
N ASN A 80 47.75 16.85 20.71
CA ASN A 80 46.42 16.76 20.13
C ASN A 80 46.43 15.78 18.95
N LEU A 81 45.82 14.60 19.12
CA LEU A 81 45.62 13.57 18.09
C LEU A 81 44.15 13.42 17.71
N SER A 82 43.31 14.45 17.96
CA SER A 82 41.87 14.39 17.68
C SER A 82 41.60 14.11 16.19
N GLY A 83 40.88 13.04 15.87
CA GLY A 83 40.64 12.62 14.48
C GLY A 83 41.84 11.98 13.76
N ALA A 84 42.95 11.68 14.45
CA ALA A 84 44.11 11.03 13.84
C ALA A 84 43.88 9.51 13.70
N ASN A 85 44.63 8.87 12.79
CA ASN A 85 44.49 7.44 12.50
C ASN A 85 45.76 6.66 12.89
N LEU A 86 45.69 5.83 13.93
CA LEU A 86 46.78 4.98 14.43
C LEU A 86 46.63 3.50 14.01
N TYR A 87 45.88 3.19 12.95
CA TYR A 87 45.74 1.81 12.48
C TYR A 87 47.11 1.15 12.24
N GLN A 88 47.33 -0.07 12.76
CA GLN A 88 48.61 -0.80 12.71
C GLN A 88 49.83 -0.10 13.34
N ALA A 89 49.64 0.96 14.14
CA ALA A 89 50.75 1.64 14.81
C ALA A 89 51.42 0.79 15.91
N VAL A 90 52.72 1.02 16.12
CA VAL A 90 53.53 0.38 17.16
C VAL A 90 53.75 1.37 18.30
N ILE A 91 53.20 1.09 19.49
CA ILE A 91 53.08 2.08 20.60
C ILE A 91 53.78 1.64 21.89
N ASN A 92 54.81 0.79 21.79
CA ASN A 92 55.64 0.33 22.92
C ASN A 92 56.05 1.46 23.86
N SER A 93 55.61 1.46 25.12
CA SER A 93 55.94 2.48 26.12
C SER A 93 55.69 3.94 25.68
N ALA A 94 54.79 4.18 24.72
CA ALA A 94 54.43 5.52 24.28
C ALA A 94 53.65 6.26 25.38
N ASN A 95 53.92 7.56 25.57
CA ASN A 95 53.32 8.36 26.63
C ASN A 95 52.36 9.42 26.07
N PHE A 96 51.06 9.16 26.19
CA PHE A 96 49.95 10.03 25.81
C PHE A 96 49.33 10.78 27.01
N THR A 97 50.06 10.94 28.13
CA THR A 97 49.51 11.59 29.34
C THR A 97 49.02 13.01 29.02
N GLY A 98 47.73 13.25 29.25
CA GLY A 98 47.08 14.53 28.95
C GLY A 98 46.88 14.84 27.46
N ALA A 99 47.08 13.87 26.56
CA ALA A 99 46.80 14.03 25.14
C ALA A 99 45.29 14.02 24.85
N THR A 100 44.85 14.76 23.83
CA THR A 100 43.47 14.76 23.35
C THR A 100 43.31 13.73 22.23
N LEU A 101 42.49 12.70 22.47
CA LEU A 101 42.31 11.55 21.59
C LEU A 101 40.88 11.43 21.00
N THR A 102 40.05 12.46 21.10
CA THR A 102 38.66 12.41 20.60
C THR A 102 38.60 12.26 19.07
N GLY A 103 37.92 11.24 18.58
CA GLY A 103 37.88 10.84 17.17
C GLY A 103 39.12 10.07 16.71
N LEU A 104 40.02 9.67 17.62
CA LEU A 104 41.18 8.85 17.28
C LEU A 104 40.71 7.48 16.74
N ARG A 105 41.11 7.18 15.50
CA ARG A 105 40.90 5.86 14.88
C ARG A 105 42.02 4.92 15.27
N SER A 106 41.66 3.69 15.65
CA SER A 106 42.64 2.66 16.02
C SER A 106 42.23 1.27 15.52
N GLY A 107 43.15 0.31 15.61
CA GLY A 107 42.94 -1.07 15.23
C GLY A 107 44.26 -1.75 14.89
N VAL A 108 44.45 -2.99 15.36
CA VAL A 108 45.70 -3.75 15.21
C VAL A 108 46.94 -2.98 15.73
N VAL A 109 46.78 -2.09 16.73
CA VAL A 109 47.94 -1.45 17.39
C VAL A 109 48.72 -2.48 18.20
N THR A 110 50.04 -2.36 18.23
CA THR A 110 50.92 -3.35 18.89
C THR A 110 51.83 -2.72 19.93
N PHE A 111 51.99 -3.41 21.05
CA PHE A 111 52.98 -3.10 22.08
C PHE A 111 53.36 -4.34 22.90
N GLN A 112 54.62 -4.37 23.36
CA GLN A 112 55.16 -5.36 24.31
C GLN A 112 55.18 -4.80 25.74
N SER A 113 55.31 -3.49 25.87
CA SER A 113 55.26 -2.72 27.12
C SER A 113 54.15 -1.68 27.01
N ALA A 114 53.25 -1.63 28.00
CA ALA A 114 52.01 -0.86 27.94
C ALA A 114 52.26 0.64 27.70
N PRO A 115 51.44 1.30 26.85
CA PRO A 115 51.47 2.75 26.70
C PRO A 115 50.84 3.43 27.93
N THR A 116 51.29 4.64 28.24
CA THR A 116 50.62 5.51 29.23
C THR A 116 49.53 6.30 28.52
N LEU A 117 48.26 5.97 28.78
CA LEU A 117 47.09 6.62 28.19
C LEU A 117 46.59 7.79 29.09
N PRO A 118 45.80 8.74 28.54
CA PRO A 118 45.08 9.73 29.35
C PRO A 118 43.98 9.07 30.20
N ALA A 119 43.42 9.83 31.15
CA ALA A 119 42.31 9.34 31.98
C ALA A 119 41.09 8.93 31.13
N ASN A 120 40.38 7.91 31.60
CA ASN A 120 39.25 7.25 30.92
C ASN A 120 39.60 6.61 29.55
N TRP A 121 40.88 6.49 29.19
CA TRP A 121 41.33 5.72 28.03
C TRP A 121 42.03 4.43 28.43
N THR A 122 41.73 3.35 27.71
CA THR A 122 42.29 2.01 27.86
C THR A 122 42.65 1.43 26.48
N TRP A 123 43.19 0.22 26.46
CA TRP A 123 43.28 -0.60 25.25
C TRP A 123 42.38 -1.82 25.37
N ILE A 124 41.84 -2.25 24.24
CA ILE A 124 41.18 -3.55 24.10
C ILE A 124 42.23 -4.52 23.52
N VAL A 125 42.27 -5.75 24.04
CA VAL A 125 43.09 -6.83 23.48
C VAL A 125 42.74 -6.99 21.99
N GLY A 126 43.71 -7.34 21.13
CA GLY A 126 43.53 -7.28 19.67
C GLY A 126 43.85 -5.91 19.03
N GLY A 127 44.14 -4.89 19.83
CA GLY A 127 44.83 -3.69 19.37
C GLY A 127 43.92 -2.51 19.00
N TYR A 128 42.86 -2.27 19.78
CA TYR A 128 42.12 -1.02 19.74
C TYR A 128 42.47 -0.14 20.95
N LEU A 129 42.47 1.17 20.79
CA LEU A 129 42.48 2.16 21.87
C LEU A 129 41.05 2.65 22.07
N ALA A 130 40.55 2.57 23.30
CA ALA A 130 39.16 2.81 23.65
C ALA A 130 39.05 3.89 24.72
N GLY A 131 38.05 4.76 24.61
CA GLY A 131 37.81 5.89 25.49
C GLY A 131 36.78 6.87 24.90
N PRO A 132 36.46 7.96 25.63
CA PRO A 132 35.52 8.99 25.20
C PRO A 132 35.72 9.49 23.77
N GLY A 133 34.74 9.22 22.91
CA GLY A 133 34.71 9.67 21.53
C GLY A 133 35.68 8.99 20.57
N ALA A 134 36.20 7.79 20.85
CA ALA A 134 37.05 7.04 19.93
C ALA A 134 36.35 6.72 18.58
N ASP A 135 37.12 6.57 17.49
CA ASP A 135 36.63 5.94 16.25
C ASP A 135 36.99 4.45 16.27
N LEU A 136 35.95 3.65 16.47
CA LEU A 136 35.93 2.19 16.50
C LEU A 136 34.94 1.65 15.43
N ALA A 137 34.67 2.42 14.36
CA ALA A 137 33.74 2.03 13.32
C ALA A 137 34.23 0.76 12.57
N GLY A 138 33.40 -0.27 12.57
CA GLY A 138 33.72 -1.61 12.06
C GLY A 138 34.60 -2.47 12.97
N ALA A 139 34.86 -2.06 14.22
CA ALA A 139 35.69 -2.82 15.14
C ALA A 139 35.14 -4.23 15.40
N GLN A 140 36.04 -5.20 15.50
CA GLN A 140 35.70 -6.59 15.82
C GLN A 140 35.87 -6.77 17.33
N LEU A 141 34.74 -6.88 18.04
CA LEU A 141 34.58 -6.74 19.49
C LEU A 141 33.76 -7.92 20.07
N GLN A 142 33.92 -9.11 19.50
CA GLN A 142 33.24 -10.35 19.90
C GLN A 142 33.70 -10.90 21.28
N SER A 143 33.14 -12.02 21.70
CA SER A 143 33.41 -12.77 22.95
C SER A 143 34.88 -12.95 23.42
N ALA A 144 35.87 -12.75 22.55
CA ALA A 144 37.29 -12.84 22.89
C ALA A 144 37.85 -11.62 23.67
N PHE A 145 37.06 -10.55 23.82
CA PHE A 145 37.54 -9.28 24.37
C PHE A 145 36.81 -8.91 25.67
N ASP A 146 37.59 -8.63 26.73
CA ASP A 146 37.05 -8.03 27.95
C ASP A 146 36.80 -6.53 27.69
N LEU A 147 35.54 -6.15 27.80
CA LEU A 147 35.04 -4.80 27.58
C LEU A 147 34.45 -4.18 28.86
N LYS A 148 34.53 -4.88 29.99
CA LYS A 148 33.86 -4.52 31.24
C LYS A 148 34.28 -3.15 31.77
N GLY A 149 33.29 -2.28 32.02
CA GLY A 149 33.53 -0.98 32.68
C GLY A 149 34.29 0.05 31.85
N ILE A 150 34.38 -0.12 30.52
CA ILE A 150 35.01 0.85 29.62
C ILE A 150 34.10 2.08 29.43
N ASP A 151 34.71 3.26 29.38
CA ASP A 151 34.07 4.51 28.98
C ASP A 151 34.16 4.66 27.44
N LEU A 152 33.02 4.50 26.76
CA LEU A 152 32.87 4.68 25.31
C LEU A 152 31.92 5.86 25.00
N ALA A 153 31.76 6.81 25.93
CA ALA A 153 30.82 7.91 25.78
C ALA A 153 31.12 8.73 24.51
N GLY A 154 30.12 8.85 23.62
CA GLY A 154 30.22 9.54 22.34
C GLY A 154 31.11 8.86 21.28
N ALA A 155 31.55 7.62 21.47
CA ALA A 155 32.37 6.89 20.49
C ALA A 155 31.59 6.53 19.21
N ASP A 156 32.29 6.42 18.09
CA ASP A 156 31.74 5.86 16.85
C ASP A 156 32.01 4.35 16.80
N LEU A 157 30.94 3.57 16.80
CA LEU A 157 30.88 2.11 16.76
C LEU A 157 30.05 1.64 15.56
N THR A 158 29.90 2.48 14.51
CA THR A 158 29.11 2.16 13.31
C THR A 158 29.56 0.82 12.73
N GLY A 159 28.64 -0.15 12.63
CA GLY A 159 28.95 -1.48 12.09
C GLY A 159 29.94 -2.32 12.93
N ALA A 160 30.19 -1.98 14.20
CA ALA A 160 31.01 -2.81 15.08
C ALA A 160 30.34 -4.17 15.38
N ASN A 161 31.15 -5.20 15.63
CA ASN A 161 30.68 -6.57 15.81
C ASN A 161 30.92 -7.07 17.25
N PHE A 162 29.85 -7.07 18.04
CA PHE A 162 29.75 -7.54 19.43
C PHE A 162 29.12 -8.95 19.53
N THR A 163 29.20 -9.79 18.49
CA THR A 163 28.61 -11.14 18.53
C THR A 163 29.17 -11.95 19.71
N ASP A 164 28.26 -12.53 20.52
CA ASP A 164 28.55 -13.26 21.76
C ASP A 164 29.35 -12.45 22.83
N ALA A 165 29.44 -11.12 22.69
CA ALA A 165 30.25 -10.28 23.58
C ALA A 165 29.61 -10.10 24.97
N THR A 166 30.46 -10.02 26.00
CA THR A 166 30.05 -9.71 27.38
C THR A 166 30.55 -8.30 27.71
N VAL A 167 29.64 -7.32 27.77
CA VAL A 167 29.99 -5.88 27.85
C VAL A 167 29.53 -5.14 29.13
N PRO A 168 29.43 -5.77 30.32
CA PRO A 168 28.67 -5.21 31.44
C PRO A 168 29.33 -3.98 32.11
N ASN A 169 28.48 -3.03 32.50
CA ASN A 169 28.80 -1.73 33.11
C ASN A 169 29.55 -0.76 32.17
N VAL A 170 29.38 -0.87 30.85
CA VAL A 170 29.98 0.05 29.86
C VAL A 170 29.13 1.32 29.71
N ASP A 171 29.81 2.46 29.56
CA ASP A 171 29.17 3.73 29.23
C ASP A 171 29.20 3.98 27.71
N PHE A 172 28.05 3.80 27.06
CA PHE A 172 27.81 4.13 25.65
C PHE A 172 27.03 5.45 25.50
N THR A 173 27.03 6.35 26.50
CA THR A 173 26.23 7.60 26.49
C THR A 173 26.53 8.43 25.23
N GLY A 174 25.50 8.63 24.40
CA GLY A 174 25.61 9.36 23.13
C GLY A 174 26.51 8.72 22.07
N ALA A 175 26.94 7.46 22.24
CA ALA A 175 27.71 6.72 21.25
C ALA A 175 26.85 6.35 20.02
N ASN A 176 27.51 6.07 18.90
CA ASN A 176 26.89 5.70 17.63
C ASN A 176 27.15 4.23 17.31
N LEU A 177 26.18 3.35 17.59
CA LEU A 177 26.18 1.92 17.27
C LEU A 177 25.32 1.61 16.03
N ASP A 178 25.12 2.56 15.11
CA ASP A 178 24.28 2.35 13.93
C ASP A 178 24.82 1.17 13.09
N ASN A 179 23.95 0.22 12.74
CA ASN A 179 24.25 -1.04 12.05
C ASN A 179 25.21 -2.00 12.79
N ALA A 180 25.49 -1.78 14.08
CA ALA A 180 26.28 -2.72 14.88
C ALA A 180 25.56 -4.09 15.02
N THR A 181 26.34 -5.15 15.18
CA THR A 181 25.84 -6.52 15.38
C THR A 181 26.06 -6.93 16.83
N LEU A 182 24.98 -7.11 17.59
CA LEU A 182 24.97 -7.48 19.01
C LEU A 182 24.26 -8.83 19.24
N THR A 183 24.23 -9.70 18.22
CA THR A 183 23.68 -11.06 18.30
C THR A 183 24.24 -11.80 19.51
N SER A 184 23.36 -12.37 20.35
CA SER A 184 23.72 -13.06 21.60
C SER A 184 24.55 -12.25 22.62
N ALA A 185 24.65 -10.92 22.46
CA ALA A 185 25.47 -10.10 23.37
C ALA A 185 24.81 -9.97 24.76
N THR A 186 25.64 -9.91 25.81
CA THR A 186 25.21 -9.70 27.19
C THR A 186 25.50 -8.26 27.61
N LEU A 187 24.44 -7.43 27.62
CA LEU A 187 24.42 -6.02 27.99
C LEU A 187 23.74 -5.84 29.37
N THR A 188 24.47 -6.06 30.46
CA THR A 188 23.92 -5.99 31.83
C THR A 188 24.37 -4.73 32.56
N SER A 189 23.41 -3.93 33.04
CA SER A 189 23.63 -2.66 33.76
C SER A 189 24.39 -1.58 32.97
N ASP A 190 24.23 -1.57 31.65
CA ASP A 190 24.94 -0.65 30.74
C ASP A 190 24.22 0.68 30.54
N THR A 191 24.96 1.73 30.21
CA THR A 191 24.39 3.06 29.95
C THR A 191 24.44 3.40 28.47
N LEU A 192 23.33 3.18 27.75
CA LEU A 192 23.15 3.53 26.34
C LEU A 192 22.34 4.83 26.18
N THR A 193 22.44 5.75 27.15
CA THR A 193 21.59 6.95 27.21
C THR A 193 21.85 7.86 26.01
N SER A 194 20.80 8.18 25.25
CA SER A 194 20.85 8.98 24.01
C SER A 194 21.79 8.45 22.91
N ALA A 195 22.19 7.17 22.96
CA ALA A 195 22.94 6.52 21.89
C ALA A 195 22.10 6.33 20.62
N THR A 196 22.74 6.19 19.45
CA THR A 196 22.07 5.78 18.20
C THR A 196 22.40 4.33 17.89
N LEU A 197 21.38 3.55 17.52
CA LEU A 197 21.43 2.12 17.24
C LEU A 197 20.58 1.79 16.00
N VAL A 198 20.54 2.70 15.02
CA VAL A 198 19.71 2.57 13.82
C VAL A 198 20.21 1.42 12.98
N GLY A 199 19.32 0.50 12.61
CA GLY A 199 19.69 -0.69 11.83
C GLY A 199 20.45 -1.77 12.60
N ALA A 200 20.86 -1.53 13.85
CA ALA A 200 21.57 -2.53 14.67
C ALA A 200 20.75 -3.81 14.88
N ASN A 201 21.43 -4.94 15.01
CA ASN A 201 20.84 -6.26 15.21
C ASN A 201 21.10 -6.75 16.63
N PHE A 202 20.05 -7.06 17.39
CA PHE A 202 20.15 -7.52 18.79
C PHE A 202 19.81 -9.00 18.99
N ASN A 203 19.35 -9.72 17.96
CA ASN A 203 18.80 -11.08 18.04
C ASN A 203 19.49 -12.01 19.07
N GLY A 204 18.76 -12.38 20.12
CA GLY A 204 19.21 -13.25 21.21
C GLY A 204 19.97 -12.54 22.33
N ALA A 205 20.02 -11.20 22.35
CA ALA A 205 20.73 -10.45 23.37
C ALA A 205 20.01 -10.47 24.73
N LEU A 206 20.81 -10.28 25.78
CA LEU A 206 20.37 -10.09 27.15
C LEU A 206 20.63 -8.63 27.53
N VAL A 207 19.58 -7.84 27.73
CA VAL A 207 19.66 -6.37 27.95
C VAL A 207 19.04 -6.02 29.32
N GLU A 208 19.35 -6.84 30.32
CA GLU A 208 18.81 -6.77 31.69
C GLU A 208 19.35 -5.56 32.48
N ASP A 209 18.45 -4.89 33.20
CA ASP A 209 18.70 -3.68 34.03
C ASP A 209 19.39 -2.49 33.32
N SER A 210 19.63 -2.58 32.01
CA SER A 210 20.33 -1.59 31.20
C SER A 210 19.50 -0.33 30.88
N ASN A 211 20.20 0.79 30.68
CA ASN A 211 19.64 2.14 30.61
C ASN A 211 19.74 2.77 29.20
N LEU A 212 18.72 2.53 28.38
CA LEU A 212 18.57 3.01 27.01
C LEU A 212 17.74 4.31 26.91
N ALA A 213 17.75 5.14 27.95
CA ALA A 213 16.91 6.33 28.02
C ALA A 213 17.19 7.31 26.87
N GLY A 214 16.15 7.64 26.10
CA GLY A 214 16.25 8.52 24.93
C GLY A 214 17.06 7.98 23.75
N ALA A 215 17.48 6.71 23.77
CA ALA A 215 18.23 6.09 22.67
C ALA A 215 17.38 5.97 21.38
N ASN A 216 18.05 5.90 20.23
CA ASN A 216 17.42 5.84 18.92
C ASN A 216 17.63 4.48 18.23
N LEU A 217 16.65 3.59 18.36
CA LEU A 217 16.68 2.20 17.87
C LEU A 217 15.71 1.99 16.69
N SER A 218 15.33 3.06 16.01
CA SER A 218 14.37 3.01 14.90
C SER A 218 14.90 2.17 13.75
N ALA A 219 14.03 1.33 13.17
CA ALA A 219 14.36 0.45 12.04
C ALA A 219 15.61 -0.42 12.27
N SER A 220 15.80 -0.96 13.49
CA SER A 220 16.72 -2.06 13.76
C SER A 220 16.45 -3.24 12.81
N THR A 221 17.49 -3.73 12.12
CA THR A 221 17.34 -4.75 11.07
C THR A 221 17.65 -6.15 11.58
N GLY A 222 17.31 -7.19 10.80
CA GLY A 222 17.61 -8.59 11.16
C GLY A 222 16.71 -9.23 12.23
N GLY A 223 15.73 -8.50 12.74
CA GLY A 223 14.79 -8.97 13.77
C GLY A 223 14.50 -7.94 14.86
N GLY A 224 15.35 -6.92 15.00
CA GLY A 224 15.28 -6.00 16.13
C GLY A 224 15.62 -6.73 17.43
N PHE A 225 14.71 -6.70 18.39
CA PHE A 225 14.79 -7.39 19.69
C PHE A 225 14.09 -8.76 19.70
N SER A 226 13.84 -9.36 18.54
CA SER A 226 13.01 -10.56 18.39
C SER A 226 13.52 -11.78 19.18
N GLY A 227 12.97 -11.99 20.38
CA GLY A 227 13.30 -13.09 21.30
C GLY A 227 14.18 -12.70 22.49
N ASP A 228 14.54 -11.43 22.62
CA ASP A 228 15.53 -10.93 23.58
C ASP A 228 14.96 -10.79 25.00
N ASP A 229 15.84 -10.76 26.00
CA ASP A 229 15.44 -10.43 27.38
C ASP A 229 15.68 -8.96 27.70
N LEU A 230 14.59 -8.23 27.90
CA LEU A 230 14.52 -6.80 28.24
C LEU A 230 13.96 -6.59 29.65
N THR A 231 14.08 -7.59 30.53
CA THR A 231 13.57 -7.51 31.91
C THR A 231 14.12 -6.27 32.63
N ASN A 232 13.20 -5.51 33.24
CA ASN A 232 13.43 -4.21 33.91
C ASN A 232 14.03 -3.07 33.05
N ALA A 233 14.40 -3.30 31.79
CA ALA A 233 15.18 -2.38 30.97
C ALA A 233 14.55 -0.97 30.88
N ASN A 234 15.38 0.07 30.99
CA ASN A 234 14.92 1.45 30.97
C ASN A 234 14.95 2.07 29.57
N LEU A 235 13.85 1.88 28.84
CA LEU A 235 13.58 2.42 27.50
C LEU A 235 12.83 3.78 27.54
N THR A 236 12.91 4.52 28.65
CA THR A 236 12.15 5.77 28.85
C THR A 236 12.52 6.80 27.76
N GLY A 237 11.53 7.22 26.97
CA GLY A 237 11.70 8.18 25.88
C GLY A 237 12.46 7.65 24.65
N ALA A 238 12.77 6.35 24.58
CA ALA A 238 13.48 5.75 23.46
C ALA A 238 12.63 5.75 22.17
N ASN A 239 13.29 5.77 21.01
CA ASN A 239 12.63 5.62 19.71
C ASN A 239 12.78 4.17 19.21
N LEU A 240 11.68 3.43 19.23
CA LEU A 240 11.53 2.05 18.78
C LEU A 240 10.65 1.97 17.50
N SER A 241 10.42 3.11 16.81
CA SER A 241 9.55 3.13 15.64
C SER A 241 10.08 2.24 14.52
N TYR A 242 9.17 1.47 13.90
CA TYR A 242 9.47 0.38 12.95
C TYR A 242 10.35 -0.76 13.53
N GLY A 243 10.52 -0.86 14.85
CA GLY A 243 11.27 -1.95 15.50
C GLY A 243 10.48 -3.24 15.62
N GLY A 244 11.16 -4.38 15.48
CA GLY A 244 10.63 -5.70 15.85
C GLY A 244 10.94 -6.01 17.32
N LEU A 245 9.94 -6.51 18.05
CA LEU A 245 10.05 -7.02 19.43
C LEU A 245 9.56 -8.47 19.56
N THR A 246 8.83 -9.01 18.57
CA THR A 246 8.33 -10.39 18.45
C THR A 246 8.94 -11.41 19.42
N GLY A 247 8.22 -11.73 20.50
CA GLY A 247 8.59 -12.76 21.46
C GLY A 247 9.53 -12.31 22.58
N SER A 248 9.83 -11.01 22.69
CA SER A 248 10.65 -10.43 23.76
C SER A 248 10.10 -10.70 25.16
N ASN A 249 11.00 -10.71 26.14
CA ASN A 249 10.64 -10.57 27.55
C ASN A 249 10.71 -9.10 28.00
N LEU A 250 9.58 -8.38 27.95
CA LEU A 250 9.46 -6.98 28.38
C LEU A 250 9.02 -6.84 29.85
N THR A 251 9.21 -7.89 30.67
CA THR A 251 8.73 -7.93 32.06
C THR A 251 9.34 -6.80 32.89
N GLY A 252 8.49 -5.96 33.49
CA GLY A 252 8.91 -4.77 34.26
C GLY A 252 9.55 -3.62 33.44
N ALA A 253 9.74 -3.79 32.12
CA ALA A 253 10.44 -2.82 31.28
C ALA A 253 9.73 -1.45 31.22
N ARG A 254 10.51 -0.37 31.15
CA ARG A 254 10.02 1.02 31.26
C ARG A 254 10.06 1.74 29.92
N LEU A 255 8.95 1.67 29.17
CA LEU A 255 8.77 2.34 27.87
C LEU A 255 8.01 3.68 27.99
N VAL A 256 8.15 4.37 29.13
CA VAL A 256 7.44 5.61 29.43
C VAL A 256 7.85 6.71 28.43
N ASN A 257 6.88 7.33 27.77
CA ASN A 257 7.07 8.29 26.67
C ASN A 257 7.88 7.76 25.44
N ALA A 258 8.06 6.44 25.29
CA ALA A 258 8.74 5.87 24.12
C ALA A 258 7.91 6.00 22.84
N ASP A 259 8.56 5.98 21.68
CA ASP A 259 7.89 5.98 20.36
C ASP A 259 7.95 4.58 19.75
N LEU A 260 6.83 3.86 19.76
CA LEU A 260 6.65 2.53 19.16
C LEU A 260 5.80 2.62 17.87
N THR A 261 5.80 3.78 17.19
CA THR A 261 5.04 3.95 15.94
C THR A 261 5.44 2.87 14.93
N ARG A 262 4.48 2.05 14.48
CA ARG A 262 4.69 0.93 13.54
C ARG A 262 5.66 -0.17 14.02
N ALA A 263 5.86 -0.32 15.34
CA ALA A 263 6.56 -1.48 15.89
C ALA A 263 5.65 -2.74 15.94
N THR A 264 6.26 -3.90 16.13
CA THR A 264 5.56 -5.20 16.22
C THR A 264 5.92 -5.92 17.52
N LEU A 265 4.91 -6.17 18.36
CA LEU A 265 4.98 -7.04 19.55
C LEU A 265 4.06 -8.24 19.30
N THR A 266 4.64 -9.40 19.03
CA THR A 266 3.89 -10.62 18.71
C THR A 266 4.42 -11.78 19.56
N GLY A 267 3.62 -12.23 20.54
CA GLY A 267 4.01 -13.29 21.49
C GLY A 267 4.78 -12.81 22.72
N ASP A 268 5.01 -11.51 22.87
CA ASP A 268 5.81 -10.91 23.93
C ASP A 268 5.24 -11.11 25.35
N LYS A 269 6.13 -11.13 26.35
CA LYS A 269 5.78 -11.06 27.77
C LYS A 269 5.74 -9.60 28.21
N VAL A 270 4.57 -9.07 28.54
CA VAL A 270 4.35 -7.65 28.89
C VAL A 270 3.90 -7.44 30.35
N ALA A 271 4.27 -8.37 31.24
CA ALA A 271 3.91 -8.31 32.65
C ALA A 271 4.61 -7.14 33.36
N GLY A 272 3.84 -6.19 33.89
CA GLY A 272 4.38 -5.03 34.62
C GLY A 272 5.02 -3.96 33.74
N THR A 273 5.04 -4.12 32.41
CA THR A 273 5.63 -3.16 31.46
C THR A 273 4.95 -1.79 31.56
N ALA A 274 5.71 -0.70 31.61
CA ALA A 274 5.18 0.65 31.79
C ALA A 274 5.21 1.46 30.48
N LEU A 275 4.05 1.57 29.80
CA LEU A 275 3.88 2.26 28.52
C LEU A 275 3.20 3.64 28.66
N ALA A 276 3.15 4.21 29.88
CA ALA A 276 2.54 5.53 30.11
C ALA A 276 3.13 6.62 29.18
N GLY A 277 2.26 7.30 28.43
CA GLY A 277 2.66 8.36 27.49
C GLY A 277 3.36 7.87 26.21
N ALA A 278 3.52 6.56 26.00
CA ALA A 278 4.12 6.02 24.78
C ALA A 278 3.26 6.31 23.54
N THR A 279 3.90 6.45 22.38
CA THR A 279 3.22 6.60 21.08
C THR A 279 3.11 5.24 20.41
N LEU A 280 1.89 4.72 20.30
CA LEU A 280 1.59 3.34 19.82
C LEU A 280 0.87 3.34 18.45
N SER A 281 0.99 4.41 17.68
CA SER A 281 0.29 4.57 16.40
C SER A 281 0.73 3.51 15.38
N TYR A 282 -0.23 2.77 14.81
CA TYR A 282 -0.01 1.65 13.89
C TYR A 282 0.82 0.49 14.48
N LEU A 283 0.86 0.37 15.82
CA LEU A 283 1.47 -0.77 16.50
C LEU A 283 0.73 -2.07 16.13
N ALA A 284 1.46 -3.11 15.72
CA ALA A 284 0.95 -4.47 15.65
C ALA A 284 1.21 -5.17 16.98
N ALA A 285 0.17 -5.64 17.66
CA ALA A 285 0.26 -6.13 19.05
C ALA A 285 -0.69 -7.32 19.29
N SER A 286 -0.17 -8.55 19.29
CA SER A 286 -0.96 -9.79 19.40
C SER A 286 -0.23 -10.93 20.13
N GLY A 287 -0.99 -11.93 20.59
CA GLY A 287 -0.44 -13.09 21.33
C GLY A 287 0.25 -12.76 22.66
N LEU A 288 0.03 -11.56 23.20
CA LEU A 288 0.74 -11.03 24.36
C LEU A 288 0.38 -11.76 25.65
N THR A 289 1.36 -11.91 26.54
CA THR A 289 1.21 -12.57 27.84
C THR A 289 1.49 -11.64 29.01
N GLY A 290 0.70 -11.76 30.08
CA GLY A 290 0.75 -10.83 31.21
C GLY A 290 0.02 -9.51 30.95
N THR A 291 0.06 -8.60 31.94
CA THR A 291 -0.62 -7.30 31.89
C THR A 291 0.37 -6.15 32.09
N PRO A 292 0.39 -5.13 31.20
CA PRO A 292 1.17 -3.91 31.39
C PRO A 292 0.77 -3.16 32.67
N ALA A 293 1.73 -2.57 33.37
CA ALA A 293 1.47 -1.74 34.56
C ALA A 293 0.83 -0.39 34.24
N SER A 294 1.02 0.12 33.01
CA SER A 294 0.39 1.34 32.52
C SER A 294 0.34 1.36 31.00
N LEU A 295 -0.68 2.03 30.45
CA LEU A 295 -0.89 2.24 29.01
C LEU A 295 -1.16 3.73 28.73
N PRO A 296 -1.02 4.20 27.47
CA PRO A 296 -1.46 5.53 27.07
C PRO A 296 -2.98 5.70 27.18
N ALA A 297 -3.45 6.95 27.23
CA ALA A 297 -4.87 7.24 27.27
C ALA A 297 -5.61 6.69 26.04
N GLY A 298 -6.72 5.98 26.28
CA GLY A 298 -7.51 5.34 25.22
C GLY A 298 -7.02 3.95 24.78
N TRP A 299 -5.90 3.46 25.32
CA TRP A 299 -5.41 2.10 25.08
C TRP A 299 -5.82 1.14 26.21
N SER A 300 -6.05 -0.12 25.85
CA SER A 300 -6.34 -1.22 26.78
C SER A 300 -5.63 -2.52 26.34
N ALA A 301 -5.46 -3.45 27.28
CA ALA A 301 -4.97 -4.80 26.99
C ALA A 301 -6.11 -5.81 27.22
N ALA A 302 -6.45 -6.60 26.19
CA ALA A 302 -7.51 -7.61 26.28
C ALA A 302 -7.27 -8.74 25.27
N SER A 303 -7.62 -9.98 25.65
CA SER A 303 -7.54 -11.16 24.79
C SER A 303 -6.17 -11.42 24.12
N GLY A 304 -5.07 -10.92 24.69
CA GLY A 304 -3.72 -11.03 24.11
C GLY A 304 -3.36 -9.92 23.12
N PHE A 305 -4.18 -8.88 22.98
CA PHE A 305 -3.94 -7.73 22.09
C PHE A 305 -3.77 -6.42 22.89
N LEU A 306 -3.07 -5.44 22.31
CA LEU A 306 -3.21 -4.04 22.70
C LEU A 306 -4.21 -3.34 21.77
N LEU A 307 -5.30 -2.85 22.35
CA LEU A 307 -6.42 -2.24 21.65
C LEU A 307 -6.41 -0.73 21.89
N GLY A 308 -6.31 0.06 20.82
CA GLY A 308 -6.32 1.52 20.94
C GLY A 308 -6.35 2.26 19.60
N PRO A 309 -6.36 3.61 19.62
CA PRO A 309 -6.49 4.41 18.42
C PRO A 309 -5.36 4.20 17.43
N ALA A 310 -5.70 4.05 16.16
CA ALA A 310 -4.78 3.73 15.07
C ALA A 310 -3.96 2.43 15.25
N ALA A 311 -4.38 1.47 16.10
CA ALA A 311 -3.74 0.16 16.18
C ALA A 311 -3.74 -0.59 14.83
N ASN A 312 -2.76 -1.45 14.60
CA ASN A 312 -2.72 -2.37 13.47
C ASN A 312 -3.18 -3.77 13.91
N LEU A 313 -4.39 -4.13 13.53
CA LEU A 313 -5.05 -5.41 13.80
C LEU A 313 -5.41 -6.16 12.50
N ALA A 314 -4.88 -5.72 11.35
CA ALA A 314 -5.18 -6.28 10.05
C ALA A 314 -4.71 -7.74 9.92
N GLY A 315 -5.55 -8.60 9.34
CA GLY A 315 -5.28 -10.03 9.16
C GLY A 315 -5.23 -10.87 10.45
N LEU A 316 -5.58 -10.31 11.62
CA LEU A 316 -5.55 -11.05 12.87
C LEU A 316 -6.80 -11.90 13.06
N ASP A 317 -6.62 -13.13 13.54
CA ASP A 317 -7.72 -13.88 14.15
C ASP A 317 -8.01 -13.30 15.54
N MET A 318 -9.22 -12.78 15.71
CA MET A 318 -9.75 -12.25 16.97
C MET A 318 -11.05 -12.98 17.34
N THR A 319 -11.22 -14.23 16.91
CA THR A 319 -12.39 -15.06 17.19
C THR A 319 -12.66 -15.14 18.70
N GLY A 320 -13.87 -14.76 19.12
CA GLY A 320 -14.28 -14.71 20.53
C GLY A 320 -13.61 -13.62 21.37
N ALA A 321 -12.81 -12.72 20.79
CA ALA A 321 -12.07 -11.70 21.55
C ALA A 321 -13.01 -10.68 22.22
N ASN A 322 -12.66 -10.25 23.43
CA ASN A 322 -13.42 -9.25 24.17
C ASN A 322 -12.88 -7.85 23.87
N LEU A 323 -13.54 -7.13 22.96
CA LEU A 323 -13.15 -5.77 22.52
C LEU A 323 -14.08 -4.68 23.11
N ALA A 324 -14.90 -5.04 24.10
CA ALA A 324 -15.93 -4.15 24.66
C ALA A 324 -15.34 -2.86 25.25
N GLY A 325 -15.92 -1.72 24.88
CA GLY A 325 -15.48 -0.39 25.26
C GLY A 325 -14.12 0.05 24.69
N ALA A 326 -13.44 -0.77 23.89
CA ALA A 326 -12.15 -0.42 23.31
C ALA A 326 -12.27 0.75 22.32
N ASN A 327 -11.31 1.65 22.34
CA ASN A 327 -11.25 2.78 21.40
C ASN A 327 -10.36 2.44 20.21
N LEU A 328 -10.95 1.94 19.12
CA LEU A 328 -10.29 1.55 17.88
C LEU A 328 -10.43 2.63 16.78
N THR A 329 -10.58 3.90 17.17
CA THR A 329 -10.68 5.03 16.24
C THR A 329 -9.48 5.06 15.28
N GLY A 330 -9.73 4.96 13.98
CA GLY A 330 -8.68 4.95 12.96
C GLY A 330 -7.77 3.70 12.92
N ALA A 331 -8.08 2.65 13.67
CA ALA A 331 -7.36 1.37 13.60
C ALA A 331 -7.60 0.67 12.26
N SER A 332 -6.68 -0.21 11.82
CA SER A 332 -6.94 -1.11 10.68
C SER A 332 -7.23 -2.51 11.20
N LEU A 333 -8.38 -3.04 10.82
CA LEU A 333 -8.84 -4.41 11.05
C LEU A 333 -9.11 -5.11 9.70
N ALA A 334 -8.49 -4.63 8.61
CA ALA A 334 -8.71 -5.17 7.27
C ALA A 334 -8.29 -6.64 7.21
N GLY A 335 -9.16 -7.52 6.71
CA GLY A 335 -8.93 -8.97 6.70
C GLY A 335 -8.92 -9.65 8.08
N ALA A 336 -9.32 -8.97 9.16
CA ALA A 336 -9.37 -9.58 10.50
C ALA A 336 -10.63 -10.46 10.68
N THR A 337 -10.52 -11.50 11.51
CA THR A 337 -11.65 -12.37 11.87
C THR A 337 -12.24 -11.96 13.21
N LEU A 338 -13.47 -11.47 13.21
CA LEU A 338 -14.20 -11.02 14.41
C LEU A 338 -15.30 -12.00 14.85
N THR A 339 -15.32 -13.24 14.35
CA THR A 339 -16.39 -14.22 14.65
C THR A 339 -16.55 -14.44 16.15
N GLY A 340 -17.76 -14.21 16.69
CA GLY A 340 -18.05 -14.31 18.12
C GLY A 340 -17.42 -13.23 19.01
N ALA A 341 -16.72 -12.24 18.46
CA ALA A 341 -16.10 -11.16 19.24
C ALA A 341 -17.15 -10.25 19.90
N ASN A 342 -16.79 -9.69 21.06
CA ASN A 342 -17.64 -8.75 21.79
C ASN A 342 -17.29 -7.31 21.43
N LEU A 343 -18.18 -6.64 20.70
CA LEU A 343 -18.05 -5.25 20.25
C LEU A 343 -18.89 -4.28 21.09
N ALA A 344 -19.38 -4.67 22.27
CA ALA A 344 -20.23 -3.82 23.11
C ALA A 344 -19.56 -2.48 23.46
N GLY A 345 -20.06 -1.39 22.89
CA GLY A 345 -19.54 -0.03 23.13
C GLY A 345 -18.19 0.28 22.46
N THR A 346 -17.65 -0.61 21.61
CA THR A 346 -16.39 -0.40 20.89
C THR A 346 -16.49 0.79 19.91
N ILE A 347 -15.47 1.64 19.85
CA ILE A 347 -15.44 2.84 19.01
C ILE A 347 -14.62 2.54 17.75
N LEU A 348 -15.27 2.25 16.63
CA LEU A 348 -14.63 1.97 15.32
C LEU A 348 -14.69 3.18 14.36
N ALA A 349 -14.78 4.41 14.88
CA ALA A 349 -14.90 5.62 14.08
C ALA A 349 -13.69 5.79 13.13
N GLY A 350 -13.94 5.77 11.82
CA GLY A 350 -12.89 5.88 10.80
C GLY A 350 -11.87 4.74 10.79
N ALA A 351 -12.19 3.60 11.43
CA ALA A 351 -11.41 2.38 11.29
C ALA A 351 -11.51 1.83 9.86
N ASP A 352 -10.48 1.09 9.44
CA ASP A 352 -10.50 0.32 8.21
C ASP A 352 -10.99 -1.10 8.50
N LEU A 353 -12.06 -1.52 7.82
CA LEU A 353 -12.78 -2.78 8.00
C LEU A 353 -12.84 -3.60 6.71
N GLY A 354 -12.09 -3.23 5.66
CA GLY A 354 -12.19 -3.91 4.36
C GLY A 354 -11.80 -5.39 4.45
N ASN A 355 -12.65 -6.28 3.92
CA ASN A 355 -12.52 -7.75 4.02
C ASN A 355 -12.56 -8.28 5.47
N VAL A 356 -13.11 -7.55 6.45
CA VAL A 356 -13.31 -8.09 7.81
C VAL A 356 -14.33 -9.24 7.76
N ALA A 357 -13.96 -10.38 8.33
CA ALA A 357 -14.85 -11.54 8.46
C ALA A 357 -15.60 -11.44 9.80
N SER A 358 -16.92 -11.66 9.80
CA SER A 358 -17.73 -11.52 11.01
C SER A 358 -18.94 -12.45 11.08
N GLY A 359 -19.45 -12.65 12.30
CA GLY A 359 -20.64 -13.44 12.58
C GLY A 359 -20.77 -13.71 14.08
N SER A 360 -22.00 -13.90 14.57
CA SER A 360 -22.30 -14.14 16.00
C SER A 360 -21.72 -13.09 16.97
N LEU A 361 -21.50 -11.85 16.52
CA LEU A 361 -20.94 -10.76 17.32
C LEU A 361 -21.79 -10.46 18.55
N ALA A 362 -21.14 -10.31 19.71
CA ALA A 362 -21.79 -9.92 20.95
C ALA A 362 -21.80 -8.39 21.11
N GLY A 363 -22.96 -7.85 21.50
CA GLY A 363 -23.14 -6.40 21.72
C GLY A 363 -23.15 -5.56 20.43
N LYS A 364 -23.24 -4.24 20.60
CA LYS A 364 -23.24 -3.26 19.49
C LYS A 364 -22.10 -2.25 19.68
N PRO A 365 -21.31 -1.94 18.64
CA PRO A 365 -20.31 -0.87 18.71
C PRO A 365 -20.96 0.50 18.93
N ALA A 366 -20.25 1.38 19.64
CA ALA A 366 -20.69 2.75 19.91
C ALA A 366 -20.63 3.63 18.64
N SER A 367 -19.72 3.33 17.72
CA SER A 367 -19.60 3.97 16.41
C SER A 367 -18.95 3.03 15.41
N LEU A 368 -19.28 3.20 14.13
CA LEU A 368 -18.66 2.51 12.99
C LEU A 368 -18.09 3.54 11.99
N PRO A 369 -17.31 3.11 11.00
CA PRO A 369 -17.00 3.93 9.82
C PRO A 369 -18.29 4.28 9.05
N ALA A 370 -18.21 5.27 8.15
CA ALA A 370 -19.29 5.53 7.20
C ALA A 370 -19.50 4.29 6.31
N HIS A 371 -20.74 4.06 5.85
CA HIS A 371 -21.17 2.87 5.08
C HIS A 371 -21.16 1.54 5.85
N TRP A 372 -20.66 1.48 7.09
CA TRP A 372 -20.67 0.28 7.91
C TRP A 372 -21.83 0.25 8.91
N SER A 373 -22.44 -0.93 9.07
CA SER A 373 -23.54 -1.20 10.00
C SER A 373 -23.30 -2.49 10.79
N ALA A 374 -23.88 -2.59 11.99
CA ALA A 374 -23.85 -3.80 12.82
C ALA A 374 -25.29 -4.30 13.01
N VAL A 375 -25.60 -5.47 12.43
CA VAL A 375 -26.97 -6.03 12.37
C VAL A 375 -26.91 -7.55 12.55
N SER A 376 -27.82 -8.10 13.35
CA SER A 376 -27.97 -9.56 13.57
C SER A 376 -26.70 -10.34 13.93
N GLY A 377 -25.70 -9.69 14.55
CA GLY A 377 -24.42 -10.32 14.90
C GLY A 377 -23.36 -10.28 13.78
N PHE A 378 -23.56 -9.49 12.74
CA PHE A 378 -22.61 -9.29 11.63
C PHE A 378 -22.24 -7.80 11.49
N LEU A 379 -21.07 -7.53 10.90
CA LEU A 379 -20.74 -6.25 10.30
C LEU A 379 -21.02 -6.30 8.80
N PHE A 380 -21.84 -5.36 8.32
CA PHE A 380 -22.12 -5.17 6.89
C PHE A 380 -21.56 -3.83 6.44
N GLY A 381 -20.78 -3.85 5.36
CA GLY A 381 -20.16 -2.69 4.72
C GLY A 381 -19.49 -3.08 3.40
N PRO A 382 -18.97 -2.11 2.63
CA PRO A 382 -18.28 -2.37 1.37
C PRO A 382 -17.11 -3.35 1.57
N THR A 383 -16.97 -4.34 0.69
CA THR A 383 -15.94 -5.39 0.77
C THR A 383 -15.95 -6.24 2.05
N ALA A 384 -17.04 -6.30 2.83
CA ALA A 384 -17.13 -7.22 3.96
C ALA A 384 -16.95 -8.69 3.53
N ASP A 385 -16.30 -9.52 4.36
CA ASP A 385 -16.24 -10.96 4.12
C ASP A 385 -17.37 -11.69 4.84
N LEU A 386 -18.28 -12.22 4.04
CA LEU A 386 -19.45 -13.00 4.42
C LEU A 386 -19.43 -14.37 3.73
N TYR A 387 -18.26 -14.83 3.25
CA TYR A 387 -18.11 -16.15 2.64
C TYR A 387 -18.62 -17.24 3.59
N ARG A 388 -19.52 -18.11 3.09
CA ARG A 388 -20.22 -19.16 3.86
C ARG A 388 -21.06 -18.69 5.05
N ALA A 389 -21.28 -17.38 5.21
CA ALA A 389 -22.02 -16.83 6.33
C ALA A 389 -23.46 -17.34 6.38
N ASN A 390 -23.95 -17.63 7.59
CA ASN A 390 -25.35 -17.94 7.83
C ASN A 390 -26.14 -16.64 8.04
N LEU A 391 -26.73 -16.12 6.95
CA LEU A 391 -27.50 -14.88 6.90
C LEU A 391 -29.01 -15.16 6.86
N ALA A 392 -29.44 -16.36 7.24
CA ALA A 392 -30.84 -16.77 7.22
C ALA A 392 -31.69 -15.90 8.17
N GLY A 393 -32.79 -15.35 7.65
CA GLY A 393 -33.66 -14.42 8.39
C GLY A 393 -33.04 -13.04 8.69
N VAL A 394 -31.84 -12.72 8.19
CA VAL A 394 -31.24 -11.39 8.37
C VAL A 394 -32.05 -10.33 7.62
N ASN A 395 -32.29 -9.18 8.27
CA ASN A 395 -32.82 -7.99 7.61
C ASN A 395 -31.67 -7.04 7.30
N PHE A 396 -31.27 -6.97 6.02
CA PHE A 396 -30.18 -6.10 5.57
C PHE A 396 -30.56 -4.61 5.62
N GLY A 397 -31.86 -4.26 5.60
CA GLY A 397 -32.31 -2.87 5.68
C GLY A 397 -31.72 -2.04 4.55
N SER A 398 -30.92 -1.03 4.87
CA SER A 398 -30.15 -0.23 3.90
C SER A 398 -28.64 -0.45 4.05
N ALA A 399 -28.21 -1.70 4.24
CA ALA A 399 -26.80 -2.07 4.32
C ALA A 399 -26.08 -1.81 2.99
N ASP A 400 -24.86 -1.32 3.10
CA ASP A 400 -23.91 -1.28 1.99
C ASP A 400 -23.14 -2.61 2.00
N LEU A 401 -23.19 -3.34 0.90
CA LEU A 401 -22.50 -4.62 0.65
C LEU A 401 -21.83 -4.58 -0.73
N HIS A 402 -21.54 -3.38 -1.25
CA HIS A 402 -20.89 -3.21 -2.54
C HIS A 402 -19.53 -3.92 -2.54
N GLN A 403 -19.32 -4.82 -3.51
CA GLN A 403 -18.15 -5.71 -3.59
C GLN A 403 -17.92 -6.62 -2.37
N ALA A 404 -18.95 -6.93 -1.57
CA ALA A 404 -18.85 -7.92 -0.50
C ALA A 404 -18.59 -9.34 -1.05
N SER A 405 -17.82 -10.13 -0.30
CA SER A 405 -17.65 -11.56 -0.54
C SER A 405 -18.85 -12.26 0.10
N MET A 406 -19.79 -12.76 -0.71
CA MET A 406 -20.99 -13.48 -0.22
C MET A 406 -21.08 -14.91 -0.77
N GLY A 407 -19.99 -15.44 -1.32
CA GLY A 407 -19.96 -16.78 -1.89
C GLY A 407 -20.34 -17.86 -0.87
N ASP A 408 -21.05 -18.91 -1.30
CA ASP A 408 -21.61 -19.98 -0.47
C ASP A 408 -22.49 -19.50 0.72
N ALA A 409 -22.91 -18.23 0.76
CA ALA A 409 -23.68 -17.69 1.89
C ALA A 409 -25.14 -18.16 1.87
N ARG A 410 -25.77 -18.22 3.06
CA ARG A 410 -27.13 -18.74 3.25
C ARG A 410 -28.11 -17.62 3.54
N LEU A 411 -28.94 -17.24 2.57
CA LEU A 411 -29.87 -16.10 2.65
C LEU A 411 -31.34 -16.52 2.83
N LYS A 412 -31.63 -17.78 3.16
CA LYS A 412 -33.01 -18.29 3.31
C LYS A 412 -33.84 -17.44 4.29
N GLY A 413 -34.96 -16.90 3.83
CA GLY A 413 -35.84 -16.03 4.61
C GLY A 413 -35.28 -14.63 4.92
N ALA A 414 -34.15 -14.22 4.34
CA ALA A 414 -33.59 -12.90 4.55
C ALA A 414 -34.44 -11.80 3.90
N ASN A 415 -34.37 -10.57 4.42
CA ASN A 415 -35.00 -9.39 3.85
C ASN A 415 -33.92 -8.45 3.30
N LEU A 416 -33.93 -8.26 1.97
CA LEU A 416 -32.91 -7.48 1.27
C LEU A 416 -33.12 -5.96 1.40
N GLY A 417 -34.33 -5.52 1.79
CA GLY A 417 -34.62 -4.10 2.06
C GLY A 417 -34.34 -3.19 0.87
N THR A 418 -33.38 -2.28 1.02
CA THR A 418 -32.80 -1.43 -0.03
C THR A 418 -31.26 -1.54 0.02
N ALA A 419 -30.73 -2.73 0.30
CA ALA A 419 -29.30 -2.95 0.41
C ALA A 419 -28.60 -2.78 -0.95
N ASP A 420 -27.40 -2.22 -0.94
CA ASP A 420 -26.54 -2.19 -2.13
C ASP A 420 -25.68 -3.46 -2.15
N MET A 421 -25.98 -4.39 -3.04
CA MET A 421 -25.21 -5.63 -3.26
C MET A 421 -24.49 -5.57 -4.62
N ALA A 422 -24.30 -4.39 -5.22
CA ALA A 422 -23.68 -4.26 -6.52
C ALA A 422 -22.24 -4.79 -6.50
N LEU A 423 -21.91 -5.61 -7.50
CA LEU A 423 -20.61 -6.27 -7.66
C LEU A 423 -20.21 -7.20 -6.49
N ALA A 424 -21.13 -7.58 -5.59
CA ALA A 424 -20.90 -8.63 -4.61
C ALA A 424 -20.76 -10.00 -5.31
N ASP A 425 -19.90 -10.87 -4.77
CA ASP A 425 -19.81 -12.25 -5.23
C ASP A 425 -20.95 -13.08 -4.62
N MET A 426 -21.85 -13.58 -5.47
CA MET A 426 -23.03 -14.38 -5.10
C MET A 426 -22.89 -15.86 -5.52
N THR A 427 -21.70 -16.31 -5.92
CA THR A 427 -21.46 -17.69 -6.36
C THR A 427 -21.73 -18.68 -5.22
N GLY A 428 -22.56 -19.70 -5.44
CA GLY A 428 -22.97 -20.68 -4.44
C GLY A 428 -23.97 -20.16 -3.40
N VAL A 429 -24.53 -18.95 -3.56
CA VAL A 429 -25.52 -18.42 -2.60
C VAL A 429 -26.78 -19.30 -2.61
N THR A 430 -27.12 -19.83 -1.43
CA THR A 430 -28.38 -20.54 -1.17
C THR A 430 -29.45 -19.57 -0.72
N SER A 431 -30.65 -19.68 -1.28
CA SER A 431 -31.74 -18.72 -1.07
C SER A 431 -33.11 -19.39 -0.82
N GLY A 432 -34.21 -18.67 -1.05
CA GLY A 432 -35.58 -19.16 -0.83
C GLY A 432 -36.32 -18.40 0.27
N ALA A 433 -37.59 -18.08 0.02
CA ALA A 433 -38.43 -17.21 0.87
C ALA A 433 -37.81 -15.82 1.19
N VAL A 434 -36.89 -15.33 0.37
CA VAL A 434 -36.26 -14.01 0.47
C VAL A 434 -37.30 -12.92 0.20
N VAL A 435 -37.30 -11.86 1.03
CA VAL A 435 -38.11 -10.66 0.80
C VAL A 435 -37.34 -9.70 -0.12
N PRO A 436 -37.78 -9.47 -1.37
CA PRO A 436 -36.95 -8.89 -2.44
C PRO A 436 -36.62 -7.40 -2.26
N GLY A 437 -37.54 -6.62 -1.71
CA GLY A 437 -37.35 -5.18 -1.49
C GLY A 437 -37.07 -4.38 -2.78
N GLN A 438 -36.18 -3.41 -2.67
CA GLN A 438 -35.55 -2.66 -3.77
C GLN A 438 -34.01 -2.72 -3.60
N ALA A 439 -33.48 -3.90 -3.31
CA ALA A 439 -32.04 -4.11 -3.22
C ALA A 439 -31.37 -4.03 -4.60
N LEU A 440 -30.18 -3.43 -4.67
CA LEU A 440 -29.38 -3.35 -5.89
C LEU A 440 -28.51 -4.61 -6.01
N LEU A 441 -29.06 -5.64 -6.67
CA LEU A 441 -28.36 -6.92 -6.87
C LEU A 441 -27.27 -6.83 -7.96
N PRO A 442 -26.30 -7.77 -8.01
CA PRO A 442 -25.35 -7.88 -9.12
C PRO A 442 -26.03 -8.03 -10.49
N GLY A 443 -25.40 -7.45 -11.52
CA GLY A 443 -25.92 -7.49 -12.89
C GLY A 443 -26.07 -8.92 -13.40
N GLY A 444 -27.27 -9.25 -13.90
CA GLY A 444 -27.63 -10.60 -14.35
C GLY A 444 -28.24 -11.50 -13.27
N THR A 445 -28.52 -10.96 -12.08
CA THR A 445 -29.27 -11.66 -11.01
C THR A 445 -30.60 -10.96 -10.71
N ALA A 446 -31.59 -11.72 -10.23
CA ALA A 446 -32.92 -11.22 -9.84
C ALA A 446 -33.52 -12.04 -8.68
N VAL A 447 -34.66 -11.61 -8.11
CA VAL A 447 -35.43 -12.43 -7.17
C VAL A 447 -36.66 -13.00 -7.86
N VAL A 448 -36.75 -14.33 -7.95
CA VAL A 448 -37.88 -15.07 -8.55
C VAL A 448 -38.43 -16.05 -7.52
N ASN A 449 -39.73 -16.01 -7.25
CA ASN A 449 -40.43 -16.80 -6.21
C ASN A 449 -39.76 -16.78 -4.81
N GLY A 450 -39.04 -15.71 -4.47
CA GLY A 450 -38.27 -15.60 -3.21
C GLY A 450 -36.91 -16.33 -3.23
N PHE A 451 -36.45 -16.81 -4.37
CA PHE A 451 -35.08 -17.26 -4.59
C PHE A 451 -34.28 -16.18 -5.33
N ILE A 452 -32.98 -16.06 -5.04
CA ILE A 452 -32.05 -15.20 -5.78
C ILE A 452 -31.52 -16.04 -6.94
N VAL A 453 -31.91 -15.70 -8.16
CA VAL A 453 -31.61 -16.44 -9.39
C VAL A 453 -30.56 -15.69 -10.20
N GLY A 454 -29.57 -16.40 -10.73
CA GLY A 454 -28.51 -15.85 -11.58
C GLY A 454 -27.26 -16.75 -11.58
N PRO A 455 -26.13 -16.29 -12.17
CA PRO A 455 -24.98 -17.15 -12.44
C PRO A 455 -24.38 -17.75 -11.16
N GLY A 456 -24.16 -19.07 -11.17
CA GLY A 456 -23.52 -19.80 -10.09
C GLY A 456 -24.35 -19.92 -8.80
N ALA A 457 -25.61 -19.49 -8.76
CA ALA A 457 -26.44 -19.60 -7.55
C ALA A 457 -26.75 -21.07 -7.20
N ASP A 458 -27.05 -21.33 -5.92
CA ASP A 458 -27.53 -22.63 -5.45
C ASP A 458 -29.05 -22.57 -5.24
N LEU A 459 -29.75 -23.34 -6.09
CA LEU A 459 -31.20 -23.47 -6.17
C LEU A 459 -31.62 -24.95 -6.08
N GLU A 460 -30.86 -25.81 -5.39
CA GLU A 460 -31.25 -27.21 -5.15
C GLU A 460 -32.66 -27.28 -4.54
N GLY A 461 -33.55 -28.05 -5.17
CA GLY A 461 -34.94 -28.22 -4.75
C GLY A 461 -35.80 -26.95 -4.78
N ALA A 462 -35.38 -25.88 -5.47
CA ALA A 462 -36.17 -24.66 -5.61
C ALA A 462 -37.47 -24.91 -6.40
N ASN A 463 -38.55 -24.19 -6.06
CA ASN A 463 -39.77 -24.16 -6.85
C ASN A 463 -39.81 -22.85 -7.65
N LEU A 464 -39.72 -22.97 -8.98
CA LEU A 464 -39.79 -21.89 -9.96
C LEU A 464 -40.78 -22.22 -11.10
N ALA A 465 -41.71 -23.15 -10.85
CA ALA A 465 -42.74 -23.59 -11.79
C ALA A 465 -43.58 -22.41 -12.32
N GLY A 466 -43.77 -22.36 -13.65
CA GLY A 466 -44.54 -21.35 -14.35
C GLY A 466 -43.92 -19.95 -14.39
N PHE A 467 -42.75 -19.72 -13.79
CA PHE A 467 -42.03 -18.44 -13.88
C PHE A 467 -41.22 -18.37 -15.19
N ARG A 468 -40.89 -17.14 -15.62
CA ARG A 468 -39.95 -16.90 -16.72
C ARG A 468 -38.61 -16.44 -16.16
N LEU A 469 -37.53 -17.13 -16.52
CA LEU A 469 -36.17 -16.81 -16.11
C LEU A 469 -35.42 -16.14 -17.28
N ARG A 470 -34.97 -14.90 -17.06
CA ARG A 470 -34.23 -14.07 -18.05
C ARG A 470 -32.75 -13.90 -17.68
N GLU A 471 -32.45 -14.25 -16.45
CA GLU A 471 -31.15 -14.21 -15.78
C GLU A 471 -30.27 -15.31 -16.37
N SER A 472 -28.97 -15.06 -16.55
CA SER A 472 -28.08 -16.12 -17.02
C SER A 472 -27.89 -17.16 -15.92
N LEU A 473 -28.06 -18.44 -16.25
CA LEU A 473 -27.97 -19.54 -15.31
C LEU A 473 -26.62 -20.28 -15.40
N VAL A 474 -25.58 -19.67 -15.97
CA VAL A 474 -24.25 -20.29 -16.12
C VAL A 474 -23.75 -20.83 -14.79
N ASN A 475 -23.40 -22.13 -14.75
CA ASN A 475 -22.95 -22.89 -13.57
C ASN A 475 -23.91 -22.89 -12.36
N THR A 476 -25.20 -22.59 -12.54
CA THR A 476 -26.21 -22.60 -11.46
C THR A 476 -26.59 -24.04 -11.11
N ASP A 477 -26.72 -24.35 -9.82
CA ASP A 477 -27.29 -25.62 -9.37
C ASP A 477 -28.82 -25.50 -9.24
N LEU A 478 -29.54 -26.43 -9.87
CA LEU A 478 -30.98 -26.58 -9.95
C LEU A 478 -31.37 -28.06 -9.75
N ALA A 479 -30.52 -28.86 -9.09
CA ALA A 479 -30.79 -30.27 -8.86
C ALA A 479 -32.09 -30.48 -8.08
N GLY A 480 -32.94 -31.41 -8.53
CA GLY A 480 -34.24 -31.69 -7.92
C GLY A 480 -35.24 -30.52 -7.91
N ALA A 481 -34.97 -29.42 -8.63
CA ALA A 481 -35.86 -28.27 -8.67
C ALA A 481 -37.19 -28.57 -9.38
N ASP A 482 -38.25 -27.91 -8.93
CA ASP A 482 -39.57 -27.91 -9.57
C ASP A 482 -39.64 -26.74 -10.54
N LEU A 483 -39.60 -27.07 -11.83
CA LEU A 483 -39.49 -26.16 -12.98
C LEU A 483 -40.63 -26.44 -13.99
N GLU A 484 -41.78 -26.92 -13.50
CA GLU A 484 -42.94 -27.25 -14.35
C GLU A 484 -43.43 -26.01 -15.11
N ASN A 485 -43.51 -26.09 -16.44
CA ASN A 485 -43.90 -24.98 -17.34
C ASN A 485 -43.02 -23.71 -17.21
N THR A 486 -41.81 -23.80 -16.63
CA THR A 486 -40.87 -22.67 -16.51
C THR A 486 -40.34 -22.25 -17.89
N ASP A 487 -40.24 -20.94 -18.11
CA ASP A 487 -39.87 -20.35 -19.40
C ASP A 487 -38.41 -19.87 -19.39
N PHE A 488 -37.55 -20.65 -20.04
CA PHE A 488 -36.12 -20.44 -20.28
C PHE A 488 -35.84 -19.93 -21.71
N SER A 489 -36.84 -19.42 -22.45
CA SER A 489 -36.60 -19.04 -23.85
C SER A 489 -35.57 -17.92 -24.01
N SER A 490 -34.60 -18.18 -24.90
CA SER A 490 -33.36 -17.41 -25.14
C SER A 490 -32.41 -17.31 -23.92
N ASN A 491 -32.50 -18.23 -22.95
CA ASN A 491 -31.64 -18.23 -21.76
C ASN A 491 -30.27 -18.93 -22.01
N SER A 492 -29.28 -18.58 -21.19
CA SER A 492 -27.92 -19.13 -21.19
C SER A 492 -27.71 -19.99 -19.93
N LEU A 493 -27.85 -21.31 -20.10
CA LEU A 493 -27.66 -22.35 -19.09
C LEU A 493 -26.34 -23.17 -19.18
N PRO A 494 -25.21 -22.73 -19.79
CA PRO A 494 -23.99 -23.53 -19.78
C PRO A 494 -23.54 -24.00 -18.38
N GLY A 495 -23.24 -25.29 -18.26
CA GLY A 495 -22.76 -25.90 -17.00
C GLY A 495 -23.80 -26.00 -15.87
N THR A 496 -25.10 -25.77 -16.12
CA THR A 496 -26.14 -25.95 -15.09
C THR A 496 -26.23 -27.39 -14.59
N VAL A 497 -26.57 -27.55 -13.31
CA VAL A 497 -26.93 -28.85 -12.75
C VAL A 497 -28.45 -28.94 -12.68
N LEU A 498 -29.08 -29.69 -13.59
CA LEU A 498 -30.53 -29.90 -13.67
C LEU A 498 -30.93 -31.34 -13.29
N SER A 499 -30.04 -32.06 -12.61
CA SER A 499 -30.23 -33.48 -12.31
C SER A 499 -31.42 -33.73 -11.40
N ASN A 500 -32.31 -34.64 -11.79
CA ASN A 500 -33.58 -34.96 -11.14
C ASN A 500 -34.61 -33.80 -11.07
N ALA A 501 -34.39 -32.68 -11.77
CA ALA A 501 -35.37 -31.59 -11.83
C ALA A 501 -36.60 -31.98 -12.65
N ASP A 502 -37.78 -31.47 -12.27
CA ASP A 502 -38.99 -31.60 -13.10
C ASP A 502 -39.11 -30.42 -14.06
N LEU A 503 -38.92 -30.71 -15.35
CA LEU A 503 -38.95 -29.79 -16.49
C LEU A 503 -40.18 -30.04 -17.37
N THR A 504 -41.24 -30.65 -16.83
CA THR A 504 -42.47 -30.94 -17.56
C THR A 504 -43.06 -29.64 -18.14
N GLY A 505 -43.33 -29.61 -19.45
CA GLY A 505 -43.85 -28.42 -20.13
C GLY A 505 -42.89 -27.22 -20.24
N ALA A 506 -41.65 -27.30 -19.74
CA ALA A 506 -40.71 -26.18 -19.73
C ALA A 506 -40.33 -25.69 -21.14
N ASN A 507 -40.17 -24.38 -21.33
CA ASN A 507 -39.86 -23.77 -22.61
C ASN A 507 -38.39 -23.37 -22.72
N PHE A 508 -37.62 -24.10 -23.53
CA PHE A 508 -36.20 -23.88 -23.79
C PHE A 508 -35.93 -23.24 -25.18
N THR A 509 -36.95 -22.66 -25.82
CA THR A 509 -36.81 -22.14 -27.21
C THR A 509 -35.62 -21.20 -27.36
N ASP A 510 -34.72 -21.47 -28.31
CA ASP A 510 -33.48 -20.72 -28.59
C ASP A 510 -32.49 -20.60 -27.40
N SER A 511 -32.55 -21.50 -26.41
CA SER A 511 -31.65 -21.50 -25.25
C SER A 511 -30.34 -22.28 -25.47
N THR A 512 -29.33 -22.05 -24.62
CA THR A 512 -28.05 -22.79 -24.65
C THR A 512 -27.87 -23.65 -23.40
N LEU A 513 -27.66 -24.95 -23.59
CA LEU A 513 -27.56 -25.99 -22.55
C LEU A 513 -26.18 -26.70 -22.52
N THR A 514 -25.16 -26.12 -23.16
CA THR A 514 -23.81 -26.73 -23.29
C THR A 514 -23.19 -27.11 -21.93
N ALA A 515 -22.76 -28.36 -21.80
CA ALA A 515 -22.22 -28.96 -20.57
C ALA A 515 -23.16 -29.03 -19.35
N ALA A 516 -24.48 -28.84 -19.53
CA ALA A 516 -25.45 -29.05 -18.46
C ALA A 516 -25.56 -30.53 -18.04
N ASN A 517 -25.92 -30.79 -16.80
CA ASN A 517 -26.22 -32.12 -16.28
C ASN A 517 -27.74 -32.35 -16.25
N LEU A 518 -28.25 -33.26 -17.09
CA LEU A 518 -29.67 -33.62 -17.17
C LEU A 518 -29.99 -34.98 -16.52
N GLY A 519 -29.07 -35.54 -15.72
CA GLY A 519 -29.23 -36.87 -15.12
C GLY A 519 -30.50 -37.01 -14.27
N GLY A 520 -31.44 -37.85 -14.70
CA GLY A 520 -32.73 -38.06 -14.02
C GLY A 520 -33.79 -36.98 -14.28
N ALA A 521 -33.50 -35.94 -15.06
CA ALA A 521 -34.43 -34.84 -15.31
C ALA A 521 -35.68 -35.28 -16.11
N ASN A 522 -36.83 -34.67 -15.84
CA ASN A 522 -38.11 -34.98 -16.49
C ASN A 522 -38.50 -33.88 -17.49
N LEU A 523 -38.15 -33.99 -18.77
CA LEU A 523 -38.49 -33.00 -19.81
C LEU A 523 -39.81 -33.32 -20.53
N SER A 524 -40.80 -33.90 -19.85
CA SER A 524 -42.07 -34.34 -20.48
C SER A 524 -42.82 -33.18 -21.11
N GLY A 525 -42.98 -33.17 -22.44
CA GLY A 525 -43.66 -32.08 -23.15
C GLY A 525 -42.91 -30.73 -23.17
N ALA A 526 -41.63 -30.71 -22.80
CA ALA A 526 -40.81 -29.50 -22.89
C ALA A 526 -40.62 -29.06 -24.36
N THR A 527 -40.57 -27.75 -24.59
CA THR A 527 -40.32 -27.17 -25.93
C THR A 527 -38.82 -26.90 -26.11
N LEU A 528 -38.16 -27.64 -27.00
CA LEU A 528 -36.70 -27.63 -27.18
C LEU A 528 -36.23 -27.03 -28.52
N TYR A 529 -37.11 -26.34 -29.27
CA TYR A 529 -36.77 -25.79 -30.59
C TYR A 529 -35.63 -24.75 -30.51
N GLY A 530 -34.71 -24.74 -31.48
CA GLY A 530 -33.58 -23.82 -31.53
C GLY A 530 -32.49 -24.05 -30.47
N VAL A 531 -32.65 -25.04 -29.58
CA VAL A 531 -31.70 -25.33 -28.49
C VAL A 531 -30.30 -25.63 -29.04
N VAL A 532 -29.32 -24.91 -28.51
CA VAL A 532 -27.89 -25.22 -28.66
C VAL A 532 -27.48 -26.12 -27.49
N SER A 533 -26.90 -27.29 -27.79
CA SER A 533 -26.45 -28.24 -26.77
C SER A 533 -25.09 -28.86 -27.13
N GLY A 534 -24.55 -29.68 -26.23
CA GLY A 534 -23.28 -30.38 -26.42
C GLY A 534 -22.57 -30.63 -25.11
N ARG A 535 -21.87 -31.75 -24.98
CA ARG A 535 -21.24 -32.21 -23.72
C ARG A 535 -22.21 -32.36 -22.53
N ILE A 536 -23.51 -32.53 -22.79
CA ILE A 536 -24.52 -32.84 -21.77
C ILE A 536 -24.06 -34.06 -20.96
N THR A 537 -24.22 -34.00 -19.65
CA THR A 537 -23.90 -35.09 -18.73
C THR A 537 -25.16 -35.68 -18.09
N GLY A 538 -25.09 -36.94 -17.67
CA GLY A 538 -26.25 -37.70 -17.20
C GLY A 538 -27.26 -38.04 -18.31
N THR A 539 -28.24 -38.85 -17.98
CA THR A 539 -29.34 -39.24 -18.89
C THR A 539 -30.67 -38.77 -18.30
N PRO A 540 -31.50 -37.99 -19.03
CA PRO A 540 -32.86 -37.64 -18.61
C PRO A 540 -33.70 -38.88 -18.27
N ALA A 541 -34.57 -38.75 -17.27
CA ALA A 541 -35.57 -39.76 -16.98
C ALA A 541 -36.67 -39.80 -18.05
N LYS A 542 -36.97 -38.64 -18.67
CA LYS A 542 -37.89 -38.50 -19.81
C LYS A 542 -37.45 -37.36 -20.73
N LEU A 543 -37.64 -37.55 -22.03
CA LEU A 543 -37.57 -36.52 -23.07
C LEU A 543 -38.93 -36.42 -23.78
N PRO A 544 -39.27 -35.27 -24.39
CA PRO A 544 -40.48 -35.13 -25.20
C PRO A 544 -40.27 -35.87 -26.52
N ALA A 545 -41.13 -36.82 -26.88
CA ALA A 545 -41.02 -37.47 -28.20
C ALA A 545 -41.16 -36.40 -29.31
N PRO A 546 -40.32 -36.40 -30.36
CA PRO A 546 -39.36 -37.46 -30.76
C PRO A 546 -37.89 -37.24 -30.33
N TRP A 547 -37.61 -36.39 -29.33
CA TRP A 547 -36.24 -36.01 -28.94
C TRP A 547 -35.43 -37.15 -28.31
N GLN A 548 -34.11 -37.12 -28.58
CA GLN A 548 -33.12 -38.08 -28.09
C GLN A 548 -31.90 -37.36 -27.49
N LEU A 549 -31.10 -38.07 -26.69
CA LEU A 549 -29.80 -37.59 -26.20
C LEU A 549 -28.70 -38.48 -26.79
N LEU A 550 -27.93 -37.94 -27.73
CA LEU A 550 -26.90 -38.66 -28.48
C LEU A 550 -25.54 -37.96 -28.33
N ASN A 551 -24.49 -38.68 -27.95
CA ASN A 551 -23.13 -38.14 -27.74
C ASN A 551 -23.04 -36.87 -26.84
N GLY A 552 -24.00 -36.67 -25.94
CA GLY A 552 -24.08 -35.45 -25.12
C GLY A 552 -24.70 -34.24 -25.83
N TYR A 553 -25.48 -34.44 -26.90
CA TYR A 553 -26.30 -33.43 -27.57
C TYR A 553 -27.78 -33.82 -27.51
N LEU A 554 -28.65 -32.84 -27.26
CA LEU A 554 -30.10 -32.99 -27.43
C LEU A 554 -30.41 -32.91 -28.92
N VAL A 555 -30.86 -34.03 -29.48
CA VAL A 555 -31.12 -34.23 -30.91
C VAL A 555 -32.63 -34.34 -31.11
N GLY A 556 -33.18 -33.55 -32.03
CA GLY A 556 -34.62 -33.48 -32.26
C GLY A 556 -35.00 -32.40 -33.29
N PRO A 557 -36.31 -32.28 -33.59
CA PRO A 557 -36.82 -31.33 -34.57
C PRO A 557 -36.45 -29.89 -34.21
N ARG A 558 -35.97 -29.12 -35.18
CA ARG A 558 -35.52 -27.73 -35.03
C ARG A 558 -34.36 -27.53 -34.03
N ALA A 559 -33.64 -28.58 -33.62
CA ALA A 559 -32.44 -28.44 -32.79
C ALA A 559 -31.34 -27.64 -33.52
N ASN A 560 -30.50 -26.92 -32.77
CA ASN A 560 -29.31 -26.28 -33.33
C ASN A 560 -28.08 -27.15 -33.03
N LEU A 561 -27.76 -28.04 -33.98
CA LEU A 561 -26.68 -29.03 -33.91
C LEU A 561 -25.43 -28.57 -34.67
N ALA A 562 -25.38 -27.33 -35.16
CA ALA A 562 -24.26 -26.84 -35.95
C ALA A 562 -22.90 -27.08 -35.27
N GLN A 563 -21.97 -27.68 -36.00
CA GLN A 563 -20.64 -28.11 -35.52
C GLN A 563 -20.64 -29.18 -34.40
N ALA A 564 -21.75 -29.90 -34.16
CA ALA A 564 -21.78 -31.03 -33.25
C ALA A 564 -21.00 -32.25 -33.78
N ASP A 565 -20.40 -33.04 -32.89
CA ASP A 565 -19.77 -34.33 -33.23
C ASP A 565 -20.69 -35.49 -32.83
N LEU A 566 -21.45 -35.97 -33.81
CA LEU A 566 -22.35 -37.11 -33.72
C LEU A 566 -21.81 -38.30 -34.52
N SER A 567 -20.53 -38.28 -34.92
CA SER A 567 -19.93 -39.20 -35.92
C SER A 567 -19.90 -40.67 -35.48
N THR A 568 -20.09 -40.90 -34.18
CA THR A 568 -20.13 -42.20 -33.51
C THR A 568 -21.49 -42.49 -32.84
N ALA A 569 -22.47 -41.59 -32.97
CA ALA A 569 -23.82 -41.80 -32.45
C ALA A 569 -24.61 -42.77 -33.34
N THR A 570 -25.55 -43.49 -32.73
CA THR A 570 -26.51 -44.36 -33.44
C THR A 570 -27.88 -43.69 -33.43
N PHE A 571 -28.47 -43.48 -34.61
CA PHE A 571 -29.77 -42.83 -34.75
C PHE A 571 -30.81 -43.90 -35.09
N VAL A 572 -31.84 -44.05 -34.26
CA VAL A 572 -32.94 -45.00 -34.49
C VAL A 572 -34.26 -44.32 -34.15
N ASN A 573 -35.16 -44.18 -35.11
CA ASN A 573 -36.41 -43.40 -34.96
C ASN A 573 -36.16 -41.95 -34.47
N ALA A 574 -35.05 -41.34 -34.88
CA ALA A 574 -34.77 -39.93 -34.59
C ALA A 574 -35.54 -39.03 -35.55
N ASP A 575 -35.74 -37.78 -35.16
CA ASP A 575 -36.36 -36.76 -36.01
C ASP A 575 -35.48 -35.50 -36.00
N LEU A 576 -35.06 -35.07 -37.18
CA LEU A 576 -34.21 -33.91 -37.42
C LEU A 576 -34.94 -32.83 -38.24
N VAL A 577 -36.25 -32.92 -38.48
CA VAL A 577 -36.96 -31.96 -39.36
C VAL A 577 -36.70 -30.52 -38.92
N ASP A 578 -36.38 -29.64 -39.88
CA ASP A 578 -35.97 -28.25 -39.68
C ASP A 578 -34.76 -28.04 -38.72
N ALA A 579 -34.01 -29.08 -38.33
CA ALA A 579 -32.85 -28.95 -37.45
C ALA A 579 -31.62 -28.41 -38.20
N ASN A 580 -30.91 -27.47 -37.59
CA ASN A 580 -29.68 -26.94 -38.16
C ASN A 580 -28.53 -27.93 -37.94
N ILE A 581 -28.10 -28.61 -39.01
CA ILE A 581 -26.99 -29.56 -39.00
C ILE A 581 -25.69 -29.00 -39.63
N ASP A 582 -25.53 -27.68 -39.77
CA ASP A 582 -24.38 -27.05 -40.42
C ASP A 582 -23.02 -27.55 -39.90
N ARG A 583 -22.27 -28.26 -40.76
CA ARG A 583 -20.96 -28.87 -40.44
C ARG A 583 -20.99 -29.82 -39.23
N THR A 584 -22.14 -30.46 -38.98
CA THR A 584 -22.27 -31.58 -38.03
C THR A 584 -21.50 -32.78 -38.55
N GLY A 585 -20.71 -33.43 -37.69
CA GLY A 585 -20.20 -34.77 -37.97
C GLY A 585 -21.32 -35.79 -37.81
N LEU A 586 -22.08 -36.10 -38.86
CA LEU A 586 -23.06 -37.19 -38.86
C LEU A 586 -22.38 -38.55 -39.11
N PRO A 587 -22.94 -39.66 -38.60
CA PRO A 587 -22.35 -40.99 -38.79
C PRO A 587 -22.54 -41.45 -40.24
N GLN A 588 -21.47 -42.01 -40.83
CA GLN A 588 -21.46 -42.42 -42.25
C GLN A 588 -22.29 -43.68 -42.54
N THR A 589 -22.65 -44.45 -41.51
CA THR A 589 -23.63 -45.55 -41.56
C THR A 589 -24.32 -45.67 -40.19
N GLY A 590 -25.52 -46.25 -40.16
CA GLY A 590 -26.19 -46.57 -38.89
C GLY A 590 -27.24 -45.54 -38.44
N MET A 591 -27.79 -44.75 -39.37
CA MET A 591 -29.06 -44.06 -39.17
C MET A 591 -30.19 -44.99 -39.65
N GLN A 592 -31.21 -45.19 -38.81
CA GLN A 592 -32.35 -46.08 -39.08
C GLN A 592 -33.66 -45.36 -38.80
N ASN A 593 -34.61 -45.43 -39.74
CA ASN A 593 -35.92 -44.79 -39.72
C ASN A 593 -35.87 -43.34 -39.19
N THR A 594 -34.85 -42.57 -39.59
CA THR A 594 -34.59 -41.23 -39.07
C THR A 594 -35.14 -40.20 -40.04
N ILE A 595 -35.99 -39.30 -39.56
CA ILE A 595 -36.50 -38.18 -40.36
C ILE A 595 -35.37 -37.16 -40.51
N CYS A 596 -35.03 -36.80 -41.74
CA CYS A 596 -33.94 -35.87 -42.06
C CYS A 596 -34.45 -34.40 -42.07
N PRO A 597 -33.56 -33.38 -42.09
CA PRO A 597 -33.97 -31.98 -41.93
C PRO A 597 -34.95 -31.43 -42.99
N ASP A 598 -34.94 -32.02 -44.18
CA ASP A 598 -35.87 -31.76 -45.29
C ASP A 598 -37.18 -32.57 -45.21
N GLY A 599 -37.31 -33.45 -44.23
CA GLY A 599 -38.46 -34.32 -44.02
C GLY A 599 -38.40 -35.67 -44.76
N THR A 600 -37.28 -36.03 -45.39
CA THR A 600 -37.11 -37.40 -45.93
C THR A 600 -36.84 -38.41 -44.81
N ASN A 601 -36.56 -39.68 -45.16
CA ASN A 601 -36.25 -40.73 -44.20
C ASN A 601 -34.95 -41.43 -44.63
N SER A 602 -33.98 -41.49 -43.70
CA SER A 602 -32.66 -42.08 -43.90
C SER A 602 -32.66 -43.48 -44.55
N ASP A 603 -33.71 -44.27 -44.32
CA ASP A 603 -33.84 -45.63 -44.87
C ASP A 603 -34.07 -45.64 -46.39
N ASN A 604 -34.63 -44.56 -46.95
CA ASN A 604 -34.78 -44.35 -48.38
C ASN A 604 -33.51 -43.75 -49.00
N ASP A 605 -32.78 -42.94 -48.23
CA ASP A 605 -31.63 -42.14 -48.68
C ASP A 605 -30.27 -42.80 -48.39
N GLY A 606 -30.24 -44.13 -48.31
CA GLY A 606 -29.01 -44.93 -48.25
C GLY A 606 -28.49 -45.27 -46.84
N GLY A 607 -29.28 -45.06 -45.78
CA GLY A 607 -28.92 -45.35 -44.39
C GLY A 607 -28.23 -44.20 -43.66
N THR A 608 -28.43 -42.97 -44.15
CA THR A 608 -27.85 -41.72 -43.66
C THR A 608 -28.78 -40.55 -44.03
N CYS A 609 -28.65 -39.41 -43.34
CA CYS A 609 -29.22 -38.12 -43.77
C CYS A 609 -28.26 -37.30 -44.65
N ASP A 610 -27.23 -37.93 -45.22
CA ASP A 610 -26.37 -37.37 -46.28
C ASP A 610 -27.10 -37.38 -47.64
N VAL A 611 -28.26 -36.71 -47.68
CA VAL A 611 -28.75 -36.16 -48.95
C VAL A 611 -27.69 -35.18 -49.43
N ASN A 612 -27.17 -35.40 -50.64
CA ASN A 612 -26.37 -34.38 -51.32
C ASN A 612 -27.28 -33.16 -51.48
N TRP A 613 -27.12 -32.15 -50.62
CA TRP A 613 -28.01 -31.00 -50.54
C TRP A 613 -27.93 -30.19 -51.84
N ASP A 614 -28.78 -30.53 -52.81
CA ASP A 614 -28.84 -29.82 -54.07
C ASP A 614 -29.22 -28.36 -53.81
N THR A 615 -28.43 -27.48 -54.42
CA THR A 615 -28.42 -26.03 -54.16
C THR A 615 -29.62 -25.29 -54.77
N SER A 616 -30.72 -26.01 -55.03
CA SER A 616 -31.91 -25.58 -55.75
C SER A 616 -33.11 -25.27 -54.85
N HIS A 617 -33.12 -25.69 -53.57
CA HIS A 617 -34.06 -25.13 -52.60
C HIS A 617 -33.75 -23.64 -52.41
N GLY A 618 -34.71 -22.79 -52.81
CA GLY A 618 -34.52 -21.35 -53.05
C GLY A 618 -33.74 -20.68 -51.92
N THR A 619 -32.48 -20.34 -52.22
CA THR A 619 -31.41 -20.12 -51.22
C THR A 619 -31.88 -19.27 -50.05
N PRO A 620 -31.57 -19.63 -48.78
CA PRO A 620 -31.81 -18.77 -47.63
C PRO A 620 -31.35 -17.33 -47.98
N PRO A 621 -32.20 -16.30 -47.83
CA PRO A 621 -31.86 -14.96 -48.30
C PRO A 621 -30.46 -14.53 -47.83
N VAL A 622 -29.57 -14.22 -48.77
CA VAL A 622 -28.19 -13.85 -48.48
C VAL A 622 -28.16 -12.35 -48.25
N ALA A 623 -27.91 -11.93 -47.01
CA ALA A 623 -27.63 -10.53 -46.72
C ALA A 623 -26.23 -10.16 -47.20
N HIS A 624 -26.15 -9.02 -47.88
CA HIS A 624 -24.91 -8.31 -48.12
C HIS A 624 -24.84 -7.13 -47.14
N PRO A 625 -24.26 -7.32 -45.94
CA PRO A 625 -24.21 -6.28 -44.91
C PRO A 625 -23.39 -5.06 -45.37
N ALA A 626 -24.04 -3.91 -45.43
CA ALA A 626 -23.39 -2.61 -45.59
C ALA A 626 -23.23 -1.96 -44.22
N VAL A 627 -22.00 -1.97 -43.68
CA VAL A 627 -21.71 -1.47 -42.34
C VAL A 627 -21.46 0.04 -42.37
N ALA A 628 -22.38 0.83 -41.81
CA ALA A 628 -22.26 2.26 -41.63
C ALA A 628 -21.79 2.59 -40.21
N GLY A 629 -20.53 3.04 -40.10
CA GLY A 629 -19.92 3.45 -38.84
C GLY A 629 -18.50 3.96 -39.06
N ARG A 630 -17.92 4.68 -38.09
CA ARG A 630 -16.56 5.23 -38.22
C ARG A 630 -15.52 4.17 -37.90
N LEU A 631 -15.12 3.38 -38.89
CA LEU A 631 -14.00 2.45 -38.77
C LEU A 631 -12.72 3.20 -38.35
N GLY A 632 -12.05 2.67 -37.32
CA GLY A 632 -10.79 3.16 -36.77
C GLY A 632 -9.63 2.21 -37.10
N ALA A 633 -8.76 1.97 -36.12
CA ALA A 633 -7.65 1.04 -36.25
C ALA A 633 -8.05 -0.40 -35.87
N GLY A 634 -7.25 -1.38 -36.31
CA GLY A 634 -7.35 -2.77 -35.85
C GLY A 634 -8.67 -3.51 -36.15
N GLY A 635 -9.52 -2.99 -37.04
CA GLY A 635 -10.86 -3.54 -37.33
C GLY A 635 -11.97 -3.05 -36.38
N TRP A 636 -11.68 -2.09 -35.49
CA TRP A 636 -12.66 -1.53 -34.55
C TRP A 636 -13.42 -0.35 -35.14
N TYR A 637 -14.67 -0.18 -34.71
CA TYR A 637 -15.50 0.99 -34.98
C TYR A 637 -15.49 1.95 -33.79
N THR A 638 -15.28 3.24 -34.10
CA THR A 638 -15.09 4.34 -33.14
C THR A 638 -16.32 5.24 -33.00
N SER A 639 -17.47 4.70 -33.37
CA SER A 639 -18.81 5.29 -33.22
C SER A 639 -19.82 4.15 -33.02
N PRO A 640 -21.07 4.45 -32.64
CA PRO A 640 -22.19 3.57 -32.92
C PRO A 640 -22.18 3.09 -34.38
N VAL A 641 -22.67 1.88 -34.61
CA VAL A 641 -22.65 1.21 -35.92
C VAL A 641 -24.05 0.78 -36.31
N THR A 642 -24.45 1.11 -37.54
CA THR A 642 -25.65 0.58 -38.19
C THR A 642 -25.22 -0.37 -39.30
N VAL A 643 -25.62 -1.64 -39.23
CA VAL A 643 -25.51 -2.58 -40.35
C VAL A 643 -26.82 -2.51 -41.13
N THR A 644 -26.76 -2.14 -42.40
CA THR A 644 -27.89 -2.24 -43.34
C THR A 644 -27.80 -3.57 -44.07
N TRP A 645 -28.87 -4.36 -44.04
CA TRP A 645 -28.86 -5.73 -44.55
C TRP A 645 -29.53 -5.80 -45.92
N ASN A 646 -28.73 -5.87 -46.97
CA ASN A 646 -29.22 -5.93 -48.34
C ASN A 646 -29.46 -7.40 -48.73
N TRP A 647 -30.66 -7.89 -48.46
CA TRP A 647 -31.04 -9.28 -48.71
C TRP A 647 -31.25 -9.57 -50.20
N THR A 648 -30.71 -10.70 -50.66
CA THR A 648 -30.84 -11.20 -52.04
C THR A 648 -31.20 -12.69 -52.03
N VAL A 649 -31.83 -13.18 -53.09
CA VAL A 649 -32.18 -14.61 -53.26
C VAL A 649 -31.89 -15.01 -54.71
N SER A 650 -31.33 -16.20 -54.94
CA SER A 650 -30.99 -16.67 -56.30
C SER A 650 -32.23 -17.06 -57.12
N ALA A 651 -33.25 -17.61 -56.45
CA ALA A 651 -34.57 -17.90 -57.01
C ALA A 651 -35.66 -17.82 -55.92
N GLY A 652 -36.65 -16.96 -56.11
CA GLY A 652 -37.78 -16.79 -55.18
C GLY A 652 -38.26 -15.34 -55.08
N LEU A 653 -39.18 -15.10 -54.15
CA LEU A 653 -39.57 -13.76 -53.68
C LEU A 653 -39.26 -13.66 -52.18
N ILE A 654 -38.79 -12.49 -51.75
CA ILE A 654 -38.49 -12.20 -50.34
C ILE A 654 -39.71 -11.51 -49.71
N ASN A 655 -40.11 -11.87 -48.48
CA ASN A 655 -41.06 -11.04 -47.75
C ASN A 655 -40.34 -9.87 -47.09
N THR A 656 -40.31 -8.71 -47.75
CA THR A 656 -39.60 -7.51 -47.27
C THR A 656 -40.18 -6.92 -45.97
N ALA A 657 -41.35 -7.37 -45.51
CA ALA A 657 -41.89 -7.03 -44.18
C ALA A 657 -41.24 -7.83 -43.04
N ASP A 658 -40.82 -9.08 -43.29
CA ASP A 658 -40.27 -9.99 -42.27
C ASP A 658 -38.73 -9.99 -42.24
N CYS A 659 -38.10 -9.17 -43.08
CA CYS A 659 -36.65 -9.10 -43.22
C CYS A 659 -36.07 -7.91 -42.46
N THR A 660 -35.12 -8.20 -41.57
CA THR A 660 -34.40 -7.21 -40.77
C THR A 660 -33.66 -6.24 -41.70
N SER A 661 -34.14 -5.00 -41.84
CA SER A 661 -33.59 -4.04 -42.81
C SER A 661 -32.32 -3.34 -42.33
N SER A 662 -32.23 -3.07 -41.02
CA SER A 662 -30.99 -2.61 -40.38
C SER A 662 -30.93 -3.01 -38.90
N THR A 663 -29.71 -3.24 -38.39
CA THR A 663 -29.44 -3.44 -36.96
C THR A 663 -28.47 -2.36 -36.51
N THR A 664 -28.83 -1.57 -35.48
CA THR A 664 -27.96 -0.51 -34.93
C THR A 664 -27.52 -0.86 -33.51
N SER A 665 -26.22 -0.73 -33.22
CA SER A 665 -25.68 -0.82 -31.87
C SER A 665 -25.04 0.49 -31.43
N THR A 666 -25.42 0.93 -30.23
CA THR A 666 -24.71 1.93 -29.42
C THR A 666 -23.87 1.29 -28.31
N SER A 667 -23.93 -0.04 -28.15
CA SER A 667 -23.16 -0.78 -27.16
C SER A 667 -21.73 -1.03 -27.66
N GLU A 668 -20.80 -1.14 -26.72
CA GLU A 668 -19.38 -1.38 -26.98
C GLU A 668 -19.00 -2.86 -26.72
N GLY A 669 -17.83 -3.28 -27.19
CA GLY A 669 -17.26 -4.61 -27.02
C GLY A 669 -17.13 -5.38 -28.35
N ARG A 670 -16.93 -6.69 -28.24
CA ARG A 670 -17.09 -7.62 -29.37
C ARG A 670 -18.58 -7.99 -29.44
N LEU A 671 -19.24 -7.61 -30.53
CA LEU A 671 -20.67 -7.75 -30.72
C LEU A 671 -20.97 -8.43 -32.05
N ASP A 672 -21.71 -9.52 -31.99
CA ASP A 672 -22.15 -10.27 -33.16
C ASP A 672 -23.58 -9.80 -33.50
N LEU A 673 -23.71 -8.79 -34.36
CA LEU A 673 -25.02 -8.25 -34.71
C LEU A 673 -25.72 -9.20 -35.69
N GLY A 674 -26.75 -9.87 -35.18
CA GLY A 674 -27.63 -10.72 -35.97
C GLY A 674 -28.68 -9.96 -36.76
N ALA A 675 -29.16 -10.62 -37.81
CA ALA A 675 -30.32 -10.25 -38.61
C ALA A 675 -30.90 -11.50 -39.29
N SER A 676 -32.21 -11.51 -39.51
CA SER A 676 -32.93 -12.60 -40.17
C SER A 676 -33.87 -12.10 -41.26
N CYS A 677 -34.15 -12.97 -42.23
CA CYS A 677 -35.03 -12.72 -43.37
C CYS A 677 -35.59 -14.03 -43.93
N ALA A 678 -36.91 -14.15 -44.03
CA ALA A 678 -37.58 -15.36 -44.48
C ALA A 678 -37.84 -15.38 -46.00
N ASN A 679 -37.58 -16.53 -46.63
CA ASN A 679 -38.14 -16.88 -47.93
C ASN A 679 -39.60 -17.38 -47.74
N TRP A 680 -40.49 -17.10 -48.71
CA TRP A 680 -41.89 -17.56 -48.70
C TRP A 680 -42.06 -19.09 -48.69
N LEU A 681 -40.98 -19.84 -48.90
CA LEU A 681 -40.93 -21.32 -48.92
C LEU A 681 -40.33 -21.93 -47.64
N GLY A 682 -40.02 -21.15 -46.60
CA GLY A 682 -39.53 -21.65 -45.31
C GLY A 682 -38.09 -21.23 -44.92
N PRO A 683 -37.07 -21.30 -45.82
CA PRO A 683 -35.69 -21.00 -45.44
C PRO A 683 -35.51 -19.58 -44.88
N ILE A 684 -35.07 -19.50 -43.63
CA ILE A 684 -34.67 -18.24 -42.97
C ILE A 684 -33.19 -18.02 -43.26
N GLY A 685 -32.89 -16.99 -44.05
CA GLY A 685 -31.56 -16.44 -44.14
C GLY A 685 -31.22 -15.75 -42.84
N THR A 686 -30.22 -16.25 -42.11
CA THR A 686 -29.62 -15.54 -40.98
C THR A 686 -28.27 -14.99 -41.38
N ALA A 687 -28.01 -13.74 -40.99
CA ALA A 687 -26.73 -13.09 -41.19
C ALA A 687 -26.22 -12.54 -39.86
N VAL A 688 -24.96 -12.82 -39.56
CA VAL A 688 -24.27 -12.27 -38.38
C VAL A 688 -23.10 -11.45 -38.89
N GLN A 689 -23.09 -10.16 -38.52
CA GLN A 689 -21.98 -9.27 -38.77
C GLN A 689 -21.20 -9.16 -37.47
N PRO A 690 -20.07 -9.88 -37.30
CA PRO A 690 -19.18 -9.67 -36.18
C PRO A 690 -18.60 -8.26 -36.27
N LEU A 691 -18.67 -7.53 -35.17
CA LEU A 691 -18.15 -6.18 -35.02
C LEU A 691 -17.31 -6.07 -33.75
N LEU A 692 -16.29 -5.22 -33.82
CA LEU A 692 -15.55 -4.76 -32.66
C LEU A 692 -15.89 -3.26 -32.52
N ILE A 693 -16.59 -2.87 -31.46
CA ILE A 693 -17.02 -1.49 -31.23
C ILE A 693 -16.33 -0.97 -29.97
N ASP A 694 -15.64 0.16 -30.07
CA ASP A 694 -14.98 0.84 -28.96
C ASP A 694 -14.96 2.33 -29.27
N THR A 695 -15.87 3.06 -28.64
CA THR A 695 -16.05 4.52 -28.76
C THR A 695 -15.40 5.27 -27.59
N THR A 696 -14.87 4.53 -26.61
CA THR A 696 -14.25 5.04 -25.38
C THR A 696 -12.75 5.23 -25.58
N ALA A 697 -12.24 6.44 -25.31
CA ALA A 697 -10.80 6.70 -25.34
C ALA A 697 -10.10 6.10 -24.09
N PRO A 698 -8.85 5.62 -24.21
CA PRO A 698 -8.14 4.97 -23.11
C PRO A 698 -7.93 5.93 -21.94
N GLN A 699 -8.13 5.43 -20.73
CA GLN A 699 -7.97 6.23 -19.51
C GLN A 699 -6.49 6.45 -19.19
N VAL A 700 -6.14 7.68 -18.83
CA VAL A 700 -4.76 8.09 -18.53
C VAL A 700 -4.71 8.73 -17.14
N THR A 701 -3.72 8.35 -16.33
CA THR A 701 -3.47 8.96 -15.02
C THR A 701 -1.99 9.28 -14.82
N VAL A 702 -1.71 10.34 -14.07
CA VAL A 702 -0.36 10.67 -13.58
C VAL A 702 -0.22 10.04 -12.18
N LYS A 703 0.80 9.20 -12.00
CA LYS A 703 1.17 8.55 -10.73
C LYS A 703 2.39 9.22 -10.10
N GLY A 704 2.62 8.94 -8.82
CA GLY A 704 3.75 9.45 -8.02
C GLY A 704 3.53 10.85 -7.43
N ILE A 705 2.90 11.77 -8.16
CA ILE A 705 2.62 13.14 -7.72
C ILE A 705 1.13 13.43 -7.51
N ALA A 706 0.82 14.47 -6.73
CA ALA A 706 -0.54 14.97 -6.51
C ALA A 706 -0.67 16.45 -6.93
N ASN A 707 -1.85 16.82 -7.44
CA ASN A 707 -2.15 18.15 -7.97
C ASN A 707 -1.93 19.26 -6.91
N GLY A 708 -1.14 20.26 -7.26
CA GLY A 708 -0.81 21.41 -6.41
C GLY A 708 0.12 21.11 -5.23
N LYS A 709 0.58 19.86 -5.05
CA LYS A 709 1.39 19.47 -3.89
C LYS A 709 2.83 19.95 -4.01
N VAL A 710 3.35 20.48 -2.90
CA VAL A 710 4.76 20.89 -2.75
C VAL A 710 5.54 19.76 -2.09
N TYR A 711 6.63 19.35 -2.73
CA TYR A 711 7.53 18.28 -2.27
C TYR A 711 8.87 18.85 -1.80
N PRO A 712 9.49 18.33 -0.74
CA PRO A 712 10.86 18.72 -0.37
C PRO A 712 11.89 18.37 -1.45
N LEU A 713 12.89 19.24 -1.62
CA LEU A 713 14.03 19.02 -2.51
C LEU A 713 14.78 17.74 -2.14
N GLY A 714 14.75 16.75 -3.04
CA GLY A 714 15.33 15.42 -2.83
C GLY A 714 14.35 14.33 -2.36
N SER A 715 13.06 14.65 -2.17
CA SER A 715 12.01 13.65 -1.88
C SER A 715 10.72 13.88 -2.67
N ALA A 716 10.84 14.43 -3.89
CA ALA A 716 9.77 14.40 -4.88
C ALA A 716 9.78 13.03 -5.58
N PRO A 717 8.69 12.24 -5.54
CA PRO A 717 8.60 11.00 -6.29
C PRO A 717 8.74 11.27 -7.79
N VAL A 718 9.37 10.34 -8.52
CA VAL A 718 9.42 10.39 -9.98
C VAL A 718 7.98 10.26 -10.52
N PRO A 719 7.46 11.24 -11.28
CA PRO A 719 6.16 11.11 -11.91
C PRO A 719 6.17 9.96 -12.91
N ALA A 720 5.03 9.30 -13.08
CA ALA A 720 4.86 8.24 -14.08
C ALA A 720 3.49 8.34 -14.75
N CYS A 721 3.36 7.82 -15.97
CA CYS A 721 2.06 7.65 -16.60
C CYS A 721 1.54 6.23 -16.36
N ALA A 722 0.24 6.10 -16.14
CA ALA A 722 -0.48 4.86 -16.36
C ALA A 722 -1.54 5.08 -17.46
N THR A 723 -1.78 4.03 -18.24
CA THR A 723 -2.78 4.01 -19.31
C THR A 723 -3.51 2.68 -19.22
N THR A 724 -4.84 2.72 -19.22
CA THR A 724 -5.70 1.54 -19.05
C THR A 724 -6.86 1.63 -20.02
N ASP A 725 -7.15 0.51 -20.66
CA ASP A 725 -8.26 0.33 -21.60
C ASP A 725 -8.75 -1.10 -21.46
N SER A 726 -10.06 -1.28 -21.33
CA SER A 726 -10.71 -2.55 -21.00
C SER A 726 -11.39 -3.23 -22.19
N LEU A 727 -11.41 -2.61 -23.37
CA LEU A 727 -12.11 -3.12 -24.56
C LEU A 727 -11.13 -3.47 -25.68
N SER A 728 -10.67 -2.50 -26.47
CA SER A 728 -9.66 -2.77 -27.50
C SER A 728 -8.25 -2.95 -26.90
N GLY A 729 -8.02 -2.39 -25.71
CA GLY A 729 -6.76 -2.42 -25.00
C GLY A 729 -5.76 -1.38 -25.51
N VAL A 730 -4.72 -1.11 -24.74
CA VAL A 730 -3.73 -0.07 -25.06
C VAL A 730 -2.91 -0.45 -26.30
N ALA A 731 -2.80 0.46 -27.27
CA ALA A 731 -1.92 0.35 -28.45
C ALA A 731 -0.65 1.21 -28.32
N SER A 732 -0.75 2.34 -27.63
CA SER A 732 0.39 3.13 -27.17
C SER A 732 0.08 3.74 -25.81
N ALA A 733 0.96 3.52 -24.85
CA ALA A 733 0.84 4.12 -23.52
C ALA A 733 1.17 5.62 -23.56
N ALA A 734 0.58 6.40 -22.64
CA ALA A 734 0.86 7.82 -22.53
C ALA A 734 2.34 8.05 -22.20
N LYS A 735 2.99 8.93 -22.96
CA LYS A 735 4.36 9.37 -22.71
C LYS A 735 4.34 10.52 -21.71
N LEU A 736 5.27 10.46 -20.75
CA LEU A 736 5.47 11.50 -19.75
C LEU A 736 6.34 12.62 -20.32
N THR A 737 5.85 13.85 -20.24
CA THR A 737 6.65 15.06 -20.39
C THR A 737 6.56 15.85 -19.08
N VAL A 738 7.70 16.15 -18.45
CA VAL A 738 7.76 17.08 -17.32
C VAL A 738 8.34 18.40 -17.83
N THR A 739 7.58 19.47 -17.70
CA THR A 739 8.02 20.85 -18.00
C THR A 739 8.07 21.68 -16.72
N GLY A 740 8.89 22.72 -16.68
CA GLY A 740 9.03 23.57 -15.50
C GLY A 740 10.32 24.39 -15.53
N THR A 741 10.47 25.28 -14.56
CA THR A 741 11.72 26.02 -14.33
C THR A 741 12.25 25.72 -12.93
N SER A 742 13.54 25.41 -12.85
CA SER A 742 14.22 25.19 -11.58
C SER A 742 15.21 26.32 -11.27
N THR A 743 15.46 26.58 -10.01
CA THR A 743 16.41 27.56 -9.49
C THR A 743 17.03 26.95 -8.23
N HIS A 744 18.32 26.64 -8.23
CA HIS A 744 18.99 25.92 -7.13
C HIS A 744 18.32 24.58 -6.72
N GLY A 745 17.65 23.91 -7.67
CA GLY A 745 16.95 22.64 -7.49
C GLY A 745 15.45 22.77 -7.14
N THR A 746 14.99 23.90 -6.60
CA THR A 746 13.56 24.14 -6.35
C THR A 746 12.88 24.77 -7.56
N GLY A 747 11.56 24.63 -7.69
CA GLY A 747 10.83 25.08 -8.87
C GLY A 747 9.36 24.65 -8.91
N SER A 748 8.65 25.14 -9.92
CA SER A 748 7.30 24.68 -10.26
C SER A 748 7.35 23.84 -11.53
N PHE A 749 6.65 22.70 -11.49
CA PHE A 749 6.75 21.64 -12.48
C PHE A 749 5.36 21.15 -12.87
N THR A 750 5.25 20.70 -14.12
CA THR A 750 4.01 20.25 -14.74
C THR A 750 4.30 18.93 -15.42
N ALA A 751 3.80 17.84 -14.83
CA ALA A 751 3.83 16.52 -15.45
C ALA A 751 2.59 16.36 -16.34
N THR A 752 2.81 16.08 -17.62
CA THR A 752 1.74 15.81 -18.58
C THR A 752 1.95 14.41 -19.16
N CYS A 753 0.90 13.59 -19.07
CA CYS A 753 0.81 12.29 -19.73
C CYS A 753 -0.05 12.46 -20.99
N ALA A 754 0.55 12.24 -22.16
CA ALA A 754 -0.07 12.52 -23.46
C ALA A 754 0.26 11.45 -24.51
N GLY A 755 -0.50 11.42 -25.60
CA GLY A 755 -0.24 10.55 -26.75
C GLY A 755 -0.57 9.06 -26.51
N ALA A 756 -1.41 8.74 -25.53
CA ALA A 756 -1.97 7.40 -25.42
C ALA A 756 -3.01 7.14 -26.52
N THR A 757 -3.00 5.93 -27.07
CA THR A 757 -4.04 5.41 -27.97
C THR A 757 -4.40 3.97 -27.61
N ASN A 758 -5.66 3.60 -27.84
CA ASN A 758 -6.12 2.22 -27.78
C ASN A 758 -6.06 1.55 -29.16
N LYS A 759 -6.32 0.24 -29.25
CA LYS A 759 -6.23 -0.50 -30.52
C LYS A 759 -7.34 -0.14 -31.50
N ALA A 760 -8.43 0.47 -31.04
CA ALA A 760 -9.42 1.12 -31.90
C ALA A 760 -8.93 2.43 -32.53
N GLY A 761 -7.80 2.98 -32.07
CA GLY A 761 -7.20 4.21 -32.59
C GLY A 761 -7.73 5.49 -31.96
N LEU A 762 -8.52 5.40 -30.89
CA LEU A 762 -8.94 6.57 -30.12
C LEU A 762 -7.79 7.09 -29.26
N ALA A 763 -7.61 8.41 -29.27
CA ALA A 763 -6.56 9.09 -28.52
C ALA A 763 -7.08 9.65 -27.20
N ALA A 764 -6.36 9.41 -26.11
CA ALA A 764 -6.67 10.01 -24.82
C ALA A 764 -6.47 11.53 -24.84
N LYS A 765 -7.31 12.26 -24.10
CA LYS A 765 -7.05 13.67 -23.76
C LYS A 765 -5.81 13.72 -22.84
N PRO A 766 -4.83 14.63 -23.08
CA PRO A 766 -3.68 14.79 -22.19
C PRO A 766 -4.08 15.09 -20.76
N VAL A 767 -3.54 14.33 -19.80
CA VAL A 767 -3.77 14.56 -18.36
C VAL A 767 -2.56 15.27 -17.78
N THR A 768 -2.79 16.43 -17.17
CA THR A 768 -1.75 17.34 -16.69
C THR A 768 -1.90 17.58 -15.20
N VAL A 769 -0.84 17.32 -14.43
CA VAL A 769 -0.78 17.52 -12.98
C VAL A 769 0.37 18.48 -12.65
N PRO A 770 0.06 19.74 -12.26
CA PRO A 770 1.06 20.66 -11.73
C PRO A 770 1.43 20.26 -10.30
N TYR A 771 2.70 20.40 -9.97
CA TYR A 771 3.28 20.21 -8.64
C TYR A 771 4.42 21.22 -8.44
N SER A 772 5.08 21.22 -7.30
CA SER A 772 6.30 22.01 -7.10
C SER A 772 7.28 21.30 -6.18
N VAL A 773 8.56 21.61 -6.34
CA VAL A 773 9.63 21.15 -5.44
C VAL A 773 10.19 22.38 -4.72
N GLY A 774 10.11 22.39 -3.40
CA GLY A 774 10.60 23.48 -2.55
C GLY A 774 11.60 22.98 -1.52
N TYR A 775 12.27 23.89 -0.82
CA TYR A 775 13.00 23.51 0.39
C TYR A 775 12.03 23.14 1.50
N ARG A 776 12.51 22.42 2.53
CA ARG A 776 11.74 22.20 3.77
C ARG A 776 12.21 23.12 4.89
N PHE A 777 11.41 23.21 5.95
CA PHE A 777 11.75 24.01 7.11
C PHE A 777 12.97 23.40 7.84
N GLY A 778 14.03 24.19 8.02
CA GLY A 778 15.30 23.78 8.65
C GLY A 778 15.43 24.18 10.12
N GLY A 779 14.34 24.63 10.76
CA GLY A 779 14.31 25.06 12.17
C GLY A 779 14.26 26.59 12.36
N MET A 780 13.86 27.01 13.56
CA MET A 780 13.69 28.40 13.96
C MET A 780 14.60 28.75 15.16
N SER A 781 15.19 29.94 15.16
CA SER A 781 16.06 30.43 16.26
C SER A 781 15.50 31.65 16.98
N SER A 782 14.55 32.37 16.38
CA SER A 782 13.85 33.53 16.95
C SER A 782 12.51 33.75 16.23
N PRO A 783 11.45 34.22 16.91
CA PRO A 783 11.32 34.32 18.38
C PRO A 783 11.21 32.92 19.01
N LYS A 784 11.74 32.75 20.24
CA LYS A 784 11.58 31.49 20.99
C LYS A 784 10.13 31.34 21.48
N PRO A 785 9.56 30.12 21.53
CA PRO A 785 8.29 29.86 22.21
C PRO A 785 8.29 30.42 23.65
N GLY A 786 7.18 31.06 24.05
CA GLY A 786 7.02 31.64 25.39
C GLY A 786 7.77 32.95 25.66
N SER A 787 8.35 33.61 24.64
CA SER A 787 8.99 34.92 24.82
C SER A 787 7.98 36.07 24.94
N THR A 788 8.15 36.94 25.93
CA THR A 788 7.34 38.16 26.13
C THR A 788 7.80 39.29 25.20
N LEU A 789 6.88 40.05 24.59
CA LEU A 789 7.25 41.22 23.79
C LEU A 789 7.14 42.53 24.61
N PRO A 790 8.22 43.33 24.71
CA PRO A 790 8.15 44.67 25.30
C PRO A 790 7.07 45.55 24.66
N LYS A 791 6.39 46.39 25.46
CA LYS A 791 5.33 47.31 24.98
C LYS A 791 5.81 48.32 23.92
N SER A 792 7.13 48.54 23.83
CA SER A 792 7.81 49.37 22.83
C SER A 792 8.04 48.67 21.48
N THR A 793 7.87 47.34 21.39
CA THR A 793 8.14 46.56 20.17
C THR A 793 7.31 47.05 18.98
N ARG A 794 7.98 47.42 17.89
CA ARG A 794 7.35 47.79 16.60
C ARG A 794 7.54 46.75 15.50
N THR A 795 8.55 45.88 15.65
CA THR A 795 8.86 44.79 14.70
C THR A 795 9.25 43.51 15.44
N ILE A 796 8.79 42.38 14.92
CA ILE A 796 9.15 41.03 15.36
C ILE A 796 10.27 40.51 14.46
N THR A 797 11.32 39.96 15.05
CA THR A 797 12.51 39.48 14.33
C THR A 797 12.50 37.95 14.25
N VAL A 798 12.37 37.41 13.04
CA VAL A 798 12.41 35.96 12.79
C VAL A 798 13.78 35.53 12.27
N HIS A 799 14.33 34.48 12.88
CA HIS A 799 15.51 33.75 12.40
C HIS A 799 15.09 32.31 12.08
N PHE A 800 15.35 31.84 10.85
CA PHE A 800 15.10 30.45 10.48
C PHE A 800 16.05 29.95 9.37
N ALA A 801 16.12 28.63 9.18
CA ALA A 801 16.88 27.99 8.11
C ALA A 801 15.96 27.27 7.10
N LEU A 802 16.46 27.06 5.88
CA LEU A 802 15.87 26.17 4.88
C LEU A 802 16.78 24.94 4.70
N ALA A 803 16.18 23.79 4.41
CA ALA A 803 16.89 22.51 4.32
C ALA A 803 16.42 21.66 3.11
N GLY A 804 17.24 20.69 2.71
CA GLY A 804 16.85 19.63 1.78
C GLY A 804 16.07 18.49 2.48
N ALA A 805 15.68 17.47 1.73
CA ALA A 805 14.96 16.29 2.24
C ALA A 805 15.72 15.50 3.34
N THR A 806 17.05 15.60 3.40
CA THR A 806 17.87 15.00 4.46
C THR A 806 17.96 15.87 5.73
N GLY A 807 17.33 17.05 5.76
CA GLY A 807 17.42 17.98 6.89
C GLY A 807 18.69 18.84 6.93
N LYS A 808 19.72 18.51 6.12
CA LYS A 808 20.91 19.36 5.96
C LYS A 808 20.49 20.73 5.41
N ALA A 809 21.00 21.80 6.05
CA ALA A 809 20.74 23.17 5.65
C ALA A 809 21.25 23.44 4.21
N ILE A 810 20.54 24.30 3.48
CA ILE A 810 20.90 24.64 2.10
C ILE A 810 22.25 25.38 2.02
N ALA A 811 22.93 25.28 0.89
CA ALA A 811 24.21 25.96 0.67
C ALA A 811 24.07 27.48 0.87
N ALA A 812 25.00 28.08 1.62
CA ALA A 812 24.95 29.50 1.98
C ALA A 812 24.95 30.43 0.75
N SER A 813 25.53 29.99 -0.37
CA SER A 813 25.48 30.68 -1.66
C SER A 813 24.07 30.71 -2.27
N TRP A 814 23.32 29.60 -2.21
CA TRP A 814 21.93 29.52 -2.66
C TRP A 814 21.03 30.37 -1.76
N ALA A 815 21.20 30.26 -0.44
CA ALA A 815 20.44 31.06 0.53
C ALA A 815 20.64 32.57 0.34
N ALA A 816 21.88 33.00 0.07
CA ALA A 816 22.19 34.38 -0.29
C ALA A 816 21.52 34.82 -1.60
N ALA A 817 21.50 33.96 -2.63
CA ALA A 817 20.85 34.25 -3.91
C ALA A 817 19.32 34.40 -3.76
N LEU A 818 18.67 33.44 -3.09
CA LEU A 818 17.22 33.45 -2.80
C LEU A 818 16.79 34.71 -2.01
N ALA A 819 17.60 35.12 -1.03
CA ALA A 819 17.38 36.36 -0.29
C ALA A 819 17.55 37.61 -1.19
N LYS A 820 18.61 37.66 -2.01
CA LYS A 820 18.88 38.77 -2.94
C LYS A 820 17.78 38.92 -4.00
N ALA A 821 17.19 37.81 -4.46
CA ALA A 821 16.07 37.78 -5.37
C ALA A 821 14.70 38.04 -4.70
N GLY A 822 14.66 38.21 -3.37
CA GLY A 822 13.42 38.42 -2.61
C GLY A 822 12.47 37.20 -2.61
N GLN A 823 12.99 36.01 -2.92
CA GLN A 823 12.23 34.76 -3.06
C GLN A 823 11.88 34.09 -1.72
N VAL A 824 12.43 34.56 -0.60
CA VAL A 824 12.12 34.04 0.75
C VAL A 824 11.43 35.10 1.60
N ARG A 825 10.32 34.70 2.21
CA ARG A 825 9.48 35.54 3.08
C ARG A 825 9.05 34.77 4.34
N VAL A 826 8.53 35.50 5.31
CA VAL A 826 7.70 34.94 6.40
C VAL A 826 6.32 35.59 6.37
N ALA A 827 5.31 34.83 6.77
CA ALA A 827 3.96 35.30 7.04
C ALA A 827 3.58 35.05 8.51
N PHE A 828 3.01 36.06 9.15
CA PHE A 828 2.38 35.96 10.47
C PHE A 828 0.86 36.00 10.28
N ALA A 829 0.14 35.11 10.96
CA ALA A 829 -1.33 35.12 11.03
C ALA A 829 -1.80 34.36 12.27
N GLY A 830 -2.98 34.71 12.80
CA GLY A 830 -3.62 34.02 13.92
C GLY A 830 -5.06 34.50 14.16
N PRO A 831 -5.85 33.80 14.99
CA PRO A 831 -7.21 34.22 15.34
C PRO A 831 -7.26 35.66 15.89
N GLY A 832 -7.99 36.54 15.20
CA GLY A 832 -8.10 37.96 15.56
C GLY A 832 -6.84 38.82 15.26
N VAL A 833 -5.86 38.29 14.52
CA VAL A 833 -4.59 38.95 14.19
C VAL A 833 -4.44 39.07 12.67
N SER A 834 -4.24 40.29 12.16
CA SER A 834 -4.17 40.50 10.70
C SER A 834 -2.94 39.84 10.06
N ARG A 835 -3.09 39.32 8.83
CA ARG A 835 -1.98 38.66 8.13
C ARG A 835 -0.94 39.68 7.66
N VAL A 836 0.30 39.56 8.12
CA VAL A 836 1.43 40.40 7.70
C VAL A 836 2.51 39.52 7.07
N THR A 837 3.17 40.00 6.00
CA THR A 837 4.32 39.32 5.40
C THR A 837 5.55 40.24 5.37
N ALA A 838 6.74 39.65 5.44
CA ALA A 838 8.01 40.38 5.32
C ALA A 838 9.01 39.62 4.44
N GLY A 839 9.86 40.38 3.73
CA GLY A 839 11.04 39.86 3.04
C GLY A 839 12.12 39.43 4.04
N CYS A 840 12.91 38.43 3.64
CA CYS A 840 13.99 37.89 4.45
C CYS A 840 15.36 38.16 3.81
N SER A 841 16.34 38.53 4.64
CA SER A 841 17.73 38.74 4.27
C SER A 841 18.59 37.57 4.77
N TRP A 842 19.55 37.10 3.97
CA TRP A 842 20.50 36.08 4.42
C TRP A 842 21.56 36.66 5.36
N LYS A 843 22.01 35.88 6.34
CA LYS A 843 23.14 36.21 7.22
C LYS A 843 24.23 35.15 7.12
N THR A 844 25.48 35.60 7.14
CA THR A 844 26.69 34.77 7.09
C THR A 844 26.78 33.73 8.22
N ALA A 845 26.04 33.94 9.32
CA ALA A 845 25.87 32.99 10.42
C ALA A 845 24.84 31.86 10.14
N GLY A 846 24.40 31.66 8.89
CA GLY A 846 23.67 30.46 8.47
C GLY A 846 22.15 30.52 8.52
N TYR A 847 21.54 31.70 8.59
CA TYR A 847 20.07 31.84 8.71
C TYR A 847 19.49 33.01 7.90
N PHE A 848 18.19 32.92 7.61
CA PHE A 848 17.37 34.01 7.11
C PHE A 848 16.88 34.89 8.27
N LEU A 849 17.16 36.19 8.19
CA LEU A 849 16.67 37.25 9.08
C LEU A 849 15.51 38.00 8.41
N CYS A 850 14.34 38.03 9.04
CA CYS A 850 13.18 38.78 8.56
C CYS A 850 12.61 39.69 9.65
N SER A 851 12.36 40.96 9.31
CA SER A 851 11.79 41.95 10.24
C SER A 851 10.33 42.23 9.90
N VAL A 852 9.41 41.68 10.68
CA VAL A 852 7.96 41.77 10.44
C VAL A 852 7.39 42.91 11.27
N LYS A 853 6.60 43.82 10.68
CA LYS A 853 5.84 44.81 11.46
C LYS A 853 4.85 44.08 12.37
N VAL A 854 4.71 44.52 13.63
CA VAL A 854 3.72 43.94 14.57
C VAL A 854 2.32 44.04 13.94
N PRO A 855 1.60 42.91 13.74
CA PRO A 855 0.25 42.92 13.20
C PRO A 855 -0.77 43.72 14.00
N ALA A 856 -1.83 44.18 13.32
CA ALA A 856 -2.98 44.77 13.98
C ALA A 856 -3.78 43.69 14.74
N GLY A 857 -4.25 44.03 15.93
CA GLY A 857 -5.00 43.13 16.83
C GLY A 857 -4.19 42.63 18.05
N ILE A 858 -2.86 42.62 17.98
CA ILE A 858 -2.00 42.19 19.11
C ILE A 858 -2.01 43.24 20.23
N LYS A 859 -2.31 42.81 21.45
CA LYS A 859 -2.27 43.62 22.68
C LYS A 859 -1.05 43.23 23.51
N THR A 860 -0.14 44.17 23.77
CA THR A 860 1.11 43.90 24.51
C THR A 860 0.85 43.71 26.00
N GLY A 861 1.31 42.59 26.58
CA GLY A 861 0.88 42.14 27.91
C GLY A 861 -0.30 41.16 27.89
N LYS A 862 -0.58 40.47 26.77
CA LYS A 862 -1.54 39.36 26.65
C LYS A 862 -1.12 38.33 25.58
N SER A 863 -1.12 37.05 25.96
CA SER A 863 -0.95 35.92 25.04
C SER A 863 -2.01 35.85 23.94
N HIS A 864 -1.58 36.03 22.70
CA HIS A 864 -2.36 35.75 21.49
C HIS A 864 -1.81 34.51 20.77
N PRO A 865 -2.64 33.58 20.29
CA PRO A 865 -2.18 32.47 19.44
C PRO A 865 -1.94 32.93 17.99
N TYR A 866 -0.79 32.60 17.42
CA TYR A 866 -0.46 32.85 16.02
C TYR A 866 0.64 31.90 15.53
N ALA A 867 0.76 31.76 14.21
CA ALA A 867 1.77 30.94 13.52
C ALA A 867 2.68 31.77 12.60
N ILE A 868 3.90 31.26 12.33
CA ILE A 868 4.92 31.90 11.47
C ILE A 868 5.18 31.01 10.25
N THR A 869 4.44 31.19 9.15
CA THR A 869 4.69 30.41 7.93
C THR A 869 5.92 30.93 7.19
N ALA A 870 6.99 30.14 7.09
CA ALA A 870 8.05 30.38 6.12
C ALA A 870 7.51 30.17 4.70
N LEU A 871 7.82 31.11 3.79
CA LEU A 871 7.34 31.10 2.41
C LEU A 871 8.51 31.14 1.43
N GLU A 872 8.48 30.26 0.44
CA GLU A 872 9.39 30.26 -0.71
C GLU A 872 8.62 30.67 -1.98
N ARG A 873 9.27 31.40 -2.89
CA ARG A 873 8.70 31.76 -4.18
C ARG A 873 9.00 30.68 -5.23
N LEU A 874 8.02 29.82 -5.49
CA LEU A 874 8.07 28.85 -6.57
C LEU A 874 7.26 29.41 -7.76
N GLY A 875 7.97 29.70 -8.86
CA GLY A 875 7.41 30.38 -10.02
C GLY A 875 6.79 31.75 -9.68
N ALA A 876 5.52 31.93 -10.05
CA ALA A 876 4.81 33.19 -9.83
C ALA A 876 4.47 33.44 -8.35
N ALA A 877 4.19 32.39 -7.58
CA ALA A 877 3.54 32.45 -6.26
C ALA A 877 4.52 32.26 -5.09
N PHE A 878 4.10 32.70 -3.89
CA PHE A 878 4.76 32.34 -2.63
C PHE A 878 3.98 31.20 -1.97
N VAL A 879 4.62 30.05 -1.80
CA VAL A 879 4.02 28.84 -1.19
C VAL A 879 4.55 28.60 0.22
N PRO A 880 3.76 27.98 1.13
CA PRO A 880 4.26 27.47 2.39
C PRO A 880 5.40 26.46 2.19
N VAL A 881 6.50 26.68 2.90
CA VAL A 881 7.60 25.73 3.04
C VAL A 881 7.12 24.52 3.84
N PRO A 882 7.21 23.27 3.33
CA PRO A 882 6.79 22.08 4.05
C PRO A 882 7.48 21.89 5.40
N VAL A 883 6.72 21.38 6.37
CA VAL A 883 7.13 21.09 7.75
C VAL A 883 6.94 19.58 8.00
N THR A 884 7.95 18.91 8.55
CA THR A 884 7.93 17.46 8.82
C THR A 884 8.68 17.13 10.11
N GLY A 885 8.22 16.14 10.87
CA GLY A 885 8.86 15.65 12.10
C GLY A 885 8.73 16.60 13.31
N LYS A 886 9.44 16.29 14.41
CA LYS A 886 9.44 17.06 15.67
C LYS A 886 9.95 18.51 15.51
N THR A 887 10.58 18.86 14.38
CA THR A 887 10.88 20.24 13.95
C THR A 887 9.62 20.98 13.49
N ALA A 888 8.61 21.05 14.35
CA ALA A 888 7.42 21.84 14.11
C ALA A 888 7.79 23.32 13.95
N ASN A 889 7.33 23.92 12.86
CA ASN A 889 7.02 25.35 12.88
C ASN A 889 6.09 25.58 14.08
N PRO A 890 6.45 26.43 15.06
CA PRO A 890 5.71 26.50 16.33
C PRO A 890 4.26 26.89 16.09
N ALA A 891 3.37 25.90 16.22
CA ALA A 891 1.97 25.98 15.84
C ALA A 891 1.21 27.09 16.59
N THR A 892 1.65 27.34 17.82
CA THR A 892 1.27 28.51 18.62
C THR A 892 2.51 29.04 19.33
N ILE A 893 2.91 30.29 19.06
CA ILE A 893 3.79 31.02 19.97
C ILE A 893 2.91 31.93 20.83
N HIS A 894 2.99 31.77 22.14
CA HIS A 894 2.34 32.68 23.09
C HIS A 894 3.28 33.84 23.40
N PHE A 895 2.99 35.02 22.84
CA PHE A 895 3.63 36.28 23.25
C PHE A 895 2.95 36.84 24.50
N GLY A 896 3.61 36.77 25.65
CA GLY A 896 3.19 37.46 26.87
C GLY A 896 3.09 38.98 26.66
#